data_AF-R4XC18-F1
#
_entry.id   AF-R4XC18-F1
#
_cell.length_a   1.000
_cell.length_b   1.000
_cell.length_c   1.000
_cell.angle_alpha   90.00
_cell.angle_beta   90.00
_cell.angle_gamma   90.00
#
_symmetry.space_group_name_H-M   'P 1'
#
loop_
_entity.id
_entity.type
_entity.pdbx_description
1 polymer ?
#
loop_
_entity_poly.entity_id
_entity_poly.type
_entity_poly.pdbx_seq_one_letter_code
_entity_poly.pdbx_strand_id
1 'polypeptide(L)'
;MAYPRSSMQKLCKRHAATATHRKIRPDGAPLRAEQPSIRELLEEKRKKRESGEQDKSRKAFGIRDLVRARSAGFKSEISKLTNDQYREVPIRERLREHFGSESTNQLLKSTLESQELQDNLKTQGASRDPANEDDIEGQDFSTAGLLEAVDHSFVVPLNQGDLVEYWPDAGERKTAIILSKPSTNTGKRYIIVTERGQIDYANPNRFRFVLQEFYTQSKINTDELLQQDDAALIPFRKAIKKFKEASSAFSTQNARLLNNIYDHLPQSLKRTSSIVSSVDICRKLFGETTQAQLHATFEALMRSRKHFLPDSTLHMSVPLFSTRDPKEIETLERVSLWTRKSSPEFTNFIDRARKIAAFGMRITTELSGTLRAVDSKIKFTKDDTLFINFMVKACLERVDRPETELYTTIVSTIVKALQFFPDQKADRSMVYASLKKLGILAPWDSNLRRLEAAALPGQGTSRQADQYLKYEKSHFAHNQVEDLTQLGLADQSESIRHDFGQMPVYAIDGAGASELDDGISIDGKWLHIHIADPSSFIRYGSKLADIAAFRQATVYAVDRNYPMLPSPLTMKHFSLGCSSANPAMTTSMLIGDQGQVEEVRIRPSVVRNIKRTTYEEVDQSVFALTSRSHIISELSVNWDSSSRHESYTRSDLTPLSHQDILNIKDIHYLLQSVRKQRILEGMIDFYNTDHQTRIQPDKLPDVKLDYTEPTFYAGRPGIETASISQSLSYSRNLVQEAAILTNGTIARYAAERQIPLIYRIMQFQLNASERAKVHAFRDQQGRVRLEDMQDLIHKLGAAHMSLEPGPADLLGLPHGYTHATSPLRRYVDMIAQWQIQSYLLKRPYEVDLKSVLPLLIRRGKAMKRVDSAASRHWLLQLLHQKMERGEEMRFDATVRANNPRLHHPSDAIIKSLSQRCLIRRHPTDPEMVVGSIVTVSVEELDLMDNVIYARRIDLPETPKS
;
A
#
# COMPACT_ATOMS: atom_id res chain seq x y z
N MET A 1 10.17 57.31 18.39
CA MET A 1 10.09 57.91 19.75
C MET A 1 11.12 57.24 20.66
N ALA A 2 11.35 57.79 21.86
CA ALA A 2 12.68 57.79 22.50
C ALA A 2 13.10 56.57 23.37
N TYR A 3 14.41 56.52 23.63
CA TYR A 3 15.25 55.64 24.49
C TYR A 3 15.01 55.85 26.02
N PRO A 4 15.79 55.26 26.99
CA PRO A 4 16.92 54.30 26.96
C PRO A 4 16.70 53.04 27.87
N ARG A 5 17.53 51.98 28.00
CA ARG A 5 19.01 51.70 27.99
C ARG A 5 19.79 51.98 29.31
N SER A 6 20.21 50.91 30.00
CA SER A 6 21.40 50.78 30.86
C SER A 6 21.88 49.29 30.77
N SER A 7 23.13 48.91 30.49
CA SER A 7 24.48 49.26 31.01
C SER A 7 24.78 48.64 32.39
N MET A 8 25.91 48.00 32.69
CA MET A 8 26.99 47.36 31.89
C MET A 8 28.00 46.66 32.87
N GLN A 9 28.45 45.41 32.62
CA GLN A 9 29.68 44.79 33.20
C GLN A 9 29.76 44.62 34.76
N LYS A 10 30.62 43.81 35.42
CA LYS A 10 31.69 42.83 35.06
C LYS A 10 32.00 41.86 36.24
N LEU A 11 32.35 40.60 35.92
CA LEU A 11 33.37 39.69 36.51
C LEU A 11 33.58 39.44 38.05
N CYS A 12 33.89 38.16 38.34
CA CYS A 12 34.78 37.62 39.42
C CYS A 12 34.30 37.67 40.91
N LYS A 13 34.31 36.60 41.73
CA LYS A 13 35.32 35.51 41.93
C LYS A 13 34.80 34.42 42.91
N ARG A 14 35.17 33.15 42.64
CA ARG A 14 35.53 32.01 43.55
C ARG A 14 34.84 31.78 44.92
N HIS A 15 34.39 30.52 45.09
CA HIS A 15 34.51 29.63 46.29
C HIS A 15 33.73 30.03 47.57
N ALA A 16 33.40 29.13 48.51
CA ALA A 16 33.16 27.67 48.54
C ALA A 16 32.66 27.30 49.98
N ALA A 17 32.20 26.05 50.17
CA ALA A 17 32.02 25.38 51.50
C ALA A 17 30.87 25.94 52.38
N THR A 18 30.26 25.27 53.38
CA THR A 18 30.14 23.86 53.89
C THR A 18 29.04 23.91 54.99
N ALA A 19 27.99 23.08 55.03
CA ALA A 19 27.90 21.69 55.56
C ALA A 19 27.79 21.53 57.11
N THR A 20 27.16 20.42 57.55
CA THR A 20 27.02 19.87 58.95
C THR A 20 25.89 20.46 59.85
N HIS A 21 25.20 19.74 60.78
CA HIS A 21 25.11 18.29 61.11
C HIS A 21 23.93 17.92 62.08
N ARG A 22 23.46 16.63 62.03
CA ARG A 22 22.88 15.80 63.15
C ARG A 22 21.48 16.18 63.72
N LYS A 23 20.65 15.29 64.32
CA LYS A 23 20.76 13.87 64.77
C LYS A 23 19.36 13.18 64.90
N ILE A 24 19.28 11.86 64.60
CA ILE A 24 18.74 10.69 65.39
C ILE A 24 17.54 10.96 66.35
N ARG A 25 16.44 10.19 66.44
CA ARG A 25 15.90 8.89 65.90
C ARG A 25 14.33 8.92 66.08
N PRO A 26 13.49 7.84 66.14
CA PRO A 26 13.60 6.39 65.83
C PRO A 26 12.57 5.95 64.74
N ASP A 27 12.06 4.71 64.63
CA ASP A 27 12.68 3.42 64.24
C ASP A 27 11.56 2.47 63.68
N GLY A 28 11.89 1.40 62.94
CA GLY A 28 10.96 0.38 62.37
C GLY A 28 11.52 -0.30 61.10
N ALA A 29 11.67 -1.64 61.10
CA ALA A 29 12.36 -2.45 60.07
C ALA A 29 11.42 -3.54 59.49
N PRO A 30 11.82 -4.43 58.54
CA PRO A 30 13.05 -4.52 57.71
C PRO A 30 12.70 -4.52 56.19
N LEU A 31 13.59 -4.50 55.16
CA LEU A 31 14.67 -5.41 54.78
C LEU A 31 15.45 -4.79 53.60
N ARG A 32 16.78 -4.78 53.63
CA ARG A 32 17.65 -4.84 52.43
C ARG A 32 19.00 -5.44 52.84
N ALA A 33 19.30 -6.63 52.32
CA ALA A 33 20.65 -7.18 52.35
C ALA A 33 21.37 -6.80 51.05
N GLU A 34 22.63 -6.41 51.15
CA GLU A 34 23.46 -6.04 50.00
C GLU A 34 23.85 -7.30 49.21
N GLN A 35 23.98 -7.18 47.88
CA GLN A 35 24.42 -8.27 47.03
C GLN A 35 25.96 -8.36 47.03
N PRO A 36 26.55 -9.57 47.09
CA PRO A 36 28.00 -9.74 47.02
C PRO A 36 28.53 -9.36 45.63
N SER A 37 29.79 -8.94 45.58
CA SER A 37 30.45 -8.57 44.34
C SER A 37 30.72 -9.80 43.46
N ILE A 38 30.82 -9.58 42.15
CA ILE A 38 31.06 -10.65 41.16
C ILE A 38 32.38 -11.41 41.44
N ARG A 39 33.36 -10.80 42.13
CA ARG A 39 34.60 -11.49 42.55
C ARG A 39 34.36 -12.55 43.62
N GLU A 40 33.51 -12.29 44.60
CA GLU A 40 33.24 -13.22 45.71
C GLU A 40 32.49 -14.48 45.21
N LEU A 41 31.54 -14.31 44.29
CA LEU A 41 30.83 -15.41 43.63
C LEU A 41 31.72 -16.30 42.74
N LEU A 42 32.87 -15.78 42.27
CA LEU A 42 33.82 -16.53 41.45
C LEU A 42 34.80 -17.34 42.30
N GLU A 43 35.21 -16.83 43.47
CA GLU A 43 36.03 -17.59 44.41
C GLU A 43 35.26 -18.73 45.08
N GLU A 44 33.97 -18.54 45.38
CA GLU A 44 33.12 -19.59 45.95
C GLU A 44 32.90 -20.75 44.97
N LYS A 45 32.72 -20.45 43.67
CA LYS A 45 32.64 -21.47 42.60
C LYS A 45 33.96 -22.19 42.34
N ARG A 46 35.09 -21.57 42.65
CA ARG A 46 36.41 -22.21 42.55
C ARG A 46 36.62 -23.22 43.68
N LYS A 47 36.33 -22.83 44.93
CA LYS A 47 36.41 -23.73 46.09
C LYS A 47 35.48 -24.96 45.97
N LYS A 48 34.27 -24.78 45.42
CA LYS A 48 33.33 -25.90 45.15
C LYS A 48 33.72 -26.83 43.99
N ARG A 49 34.79 -26.53 43.24
CA ARG A 49 35.37 -27.43 42.23
C ARG A 49 36.61 -28.19 42.73
N GLU A 50 37.20 -27.76 43.83
CA GLU A 50 38.43 -28.35 44.40
C GLU A 50 38.11 -29.39 45.49
N SER A 51 36.91 -29.36 46.08
CA SER A 51 36.38 -30.41 46.97
C SER A 51 35.67 -31.52 46.19
N GLY A 52 36.43 -32.47 45.63
CA GLY A 52 35.88 -33.59 44.88
C GLY A 52 35.27 -34.67 45.77
N GLU A 53 33.97 -34.90 45.64
CA GLU A 53 33.29 -36.10 46.17
C GLU A 53 32.27 -36.61 45.14
N GLN A 54 32.26 -37.93 44.92
CA GLN A 54 31.62 -38.59 43.76
C GLN A 54 30.33 -39.32 44.16
N ASP A 55 29.34 -39.36 43.25
CA ASP A 55 28.47 -40.53 42.99
C ASP A 55 27.39 -40.21 41.93
N LYS A 56 26.87 -41.13 41.11
CA LYS A 56 27.28 -42.50 40.73
C LYS A 56 26.64 -42.84 39.37
N SER A 57 27.18 -43.85 38.69
CA SER A 57 26.60 -44.54 37.51
C SER A 57 26.55 -43.83 36.14
N ARG A 58 27.55 -44.13 35.29
CA ARG A 58 27.32 -44.48 33.88
C ARG A 58 28.14 -45.71 33.54
N LYS A 59 27.48 -46.87 33.43
CA LYS A 59 28.06 -48.05 32.74
C LYS A 59 28.16 -47.74 31.25
N ALA A 60 29.17 -48.28 30.59
CA ALA A 60 29.39 -48.09 29.15
C ALA A 60 28.20 -48.64 28.35
N PHE A 61 27.58 -47.79 27.52
CA PHE A 61 26.67 -48.20 26.46
C PHE A 61 27.49 -48.38 25.17
N GLY A 62 27.42 -49.56 24.56
CA GLY A 62 28.19 -49.89 23.37
C GLY A 62 27.59 -49.28 22.10
N ILE A 63 28.46 -48.94 21.15
CA ILE A 63 28.09 -48.32 19.85
C ILE A 63 27.06 -49.16 19.05
N ARG A 64 26.93 -50.46 19.31
CA ARG A 64 25.94 -51.34 18.67
C ARG A 64 24.48 -51.08 19.07
N ASP A 65 24.23 -50.51 20.25
CA ASP A 65 22.85 -50.22 20.70
C ASP A 65 22.31 -48.89 20.13
N LEU A 66 23.22 -47.94 19.87
CA LEU A 66 22.91 -46.64 19.25
C LEU A 66 22.33 -46.75 17.83
N VAL A 67 22.59 -47.85 17.12
CA VAL A 67 22.06 -48.10 15.77
C VAL A 67 20.61 -48.59 15.80
N ARG A 68 20.10 -49.12 16.93
CA ARG A 68 18.73 -49.66 17.05
C ARG A 68 17.69 -48.69 17.62
N ALA A 69 18.09 -47.52 18.12
CA ALA A 69 17.19 -46.54 18.75
C ALA A 69 16.90 -45.30 17.88
N ARG A 70 16.60 -45.49 16.57
CA ARG A 70 16.22 -44.39 15.65
C ARG A 70 14.70 -44.27 15.50
N SER A 71 14.10 -43.23 16.11
CA SER A 71 12.97 -42.45 15.52
C SER A 71 12.40 -41.40 16.49
N ALA A 72 12.16 -41.76 17.76
CA ALA A 72 11.36 -40.94 18.68
C ALA A 72 12.16 -39.96 19.55
N GLY A 73 13.27 -40.40 20.18
CA GLY A 73 14.01 -39.58 21.15
C GLY A 73 14.67 -38.33 20.56
N PHE A 74 15.23 -38.45 19.36
CA PHE A 74 16.06 -37.40 18.76
C PHE A 74 15.29 -36.12 18.37
N LYS A 75 14.00 -36.25 17.98
CA LYS A 75 13.13 -35.10 17.72
C LYS A 75 12.81 -34.30 18.99
N SER A 76 12.77 -34.96 20.16
CA SER A 76 12.42 -34.35 21.45
C SER A 76 13.49 -33.35 21.94
N GLU A 77 14.78 -33.70 21.83
CA GLU A 77 15.86 -32.82 22.30
C GLU A 77 16.11 -31.64 21.36
N ILE A 78 16.03 -31.84 20.04
CA ILE A 78 16.10 -30.72 19.08
C ILE A 78 14.92 -29.75 19.26
N SER A 79 13.70 -30.26 19.47
CA SER A 79 12.52 -29.44 19.74
C SER A 79 12.67 -28.59 21.02
N LYS A 80 13.39 -29.08 22.04
CA LYS A 80 13.71 -28.30 23.25
C LYS A 80 14.73 -27.20 22.97
N LEU A 81 15.75 -27.46 22.15
CA LEU A 81 16.77 -26.47 21.78
C LEU A 81 16.24 -25.35 20.86
N THR A 82 15.13 -25.58 20.15
CA THR A 82 14.49 -24.57 19.28
C THR A 82 13.41 -23.74 19.96
N ASN A 83 12.89 -24.15 21.12
CA ASN A 83 11.65 -23.59 21.69
C ASN A 83 11.85 -22.73 22.94
N ASP A 84 13.10 -22.45 23.33
CA ASP A 84 13.40 -21.44 24.36
C ASP A 84 13.35 -20.04 23.73
N GLN A 85 12.30 -19.28 24.07
CA GLN A 85 12.25 -17.86 23.77
C GLN A 85 13.34 -17.13 24.58
N TYR A 86 13.93 -16.07 24.01
CA TYR A 86 15.01 -15.25 24.59
C TYR A 86 16.44 -15.83 24.56
N ARG A 87 17.04 -15.95 23.36
CA ARG A 87 18.47 -15.63 23.08
C ARG A 87 18.79 -15.65 21.58
N GLU A 88 19.51 -14.64 21.10
CA GLU A 88 19.94 -14.50 19.69
C GLU A 88 21.27 -15.22 19.43
N VAL A 89 21.25 -16.56 19.30
CA VAL A 89 22.45 -17.34 18.91
C VAL A 89 22.10 -18.33 17.79
N PRO A 90 22.84 -18.34 16.66
CA PRO A 90 22.63 -19.31 15.58
C PRO A 90 22.67 -20.77 16.04
N ILE A 91 21.81 -21.62 15.46
CA ILE A 91 21.72 -23.06 15.81
C ILE A 91 23.08 -23.77 15.69
N ARG A 92 23.92 -23.36 14.73
CA ARG A 92 25.26 -23.94 14.50
C ARG A 92 26.24 -23.70 15.66
N GLU A 93 26.09 -22.61 16.40
CA GLU A 93 26.90 -22.35 17.61
C GLU A 93 26.35 -23.10 18.81
N ARG A 94 25.02 -23.13 19.00
CA ARG A 94 24.36 -23.97 20.02
C ARG A 94 24.76 -25.45 19.90
N LEU A 95 24.81 -26.00 18.69
CA LEU A 95 25.27 -27.38 18.46
C LEU A 95 26.75 -27.58 18.82
N ARG A 96 27.62 -26.60 18.51
CA ARG A 96 29.05 -26.64 18.89
C ARG A 96 29.27 -26.59 20.39
N GLU A 97 28.51 -25.76 21.11
CA GLU A 97 28.56 -25.68 22.58
C GLU A 97 28.10 -26.99 23.22
N HIS A 98 27.08 -27.67 22.65
CA HIS A 98 26.48 -28.86 23.25
C HIS A 98 27.17 -30.18 22.88
N PHE A 99 27.72 -30.29 21.67
CA PHE A 99 28.28 -31.55 21.14
C PHE A 99 29.76 -31.46 20.75
N GLY A 100 30.39 -30.29 20.79
CA GLY A 100 31.76 -30.07 20.35
C GLY A 100 31.88 -29.88 18.83
N SER A 101 32.97 -29.25 18.39
CA SER A 101 33.20 -28.86 16.99
C SER A 101 33.26 -30.03 16.03
N GLU A 102 33.92 -31.13 16.42
CA GLU A 102 34.15 -32.31 15.59
C GLU A 102 32.85 -33.12 15.38
N SER A 103 32.13 -33.41 16.47
CA SER A 103 30.81 -34.05 16.43
C SER A 103 29.78 -33.24 15.65
N THR A 104 29.80 -31.90 15.78
CA THR A 104 28.88 -31.01 15.04
C THR A 104 29.13 -31.08 13.53
N ASN A 105 30.39 -31.15 13.12
CA ASN A 105 30.74 -31.30 11.70
C ASN A 105 30.36 -32.68 11.16
N GLN A 106 30.52 -33.77 11.94
CA GLN A 106 30.03 -35.10 11.56
C GLN A 106 28.48 -35.14 11.47
N LEU A 107 27.75 -34.52 12.41
CA LEU A 107 26.29 -34.42 12.37
C LEU A 107 25.82 -33.75 11.08
N LEU A 108 26.37 -32.57 10.77
CA LEU A 108 26.05 -31.82 9.55
C LEU A 108 26.36 -32.62 8.28
N LYS A 109 27.51 -33.31 8.25
CA LYS A 109 27.90 -34.12 7.10
C LYS A 109 26.96 -35.31 6.88
N SER A 110 26.61 -36.05 7.94
CA SER A 110 25.66 -37.16 7.86
C SER A 110 24.25 -36.73 7.46
N THR A 111 23.87 -35.48 7.73
CA THR A 111 22.57 -34.91 7.33
C THR A 111 22.54 -34.59 5.84
N LEU A 112 23.64 -34.02 5.30
CA LEU A 112 23.82 -33.77 3.87
C LEU A 112 23.90 -35.07 3.06
N GLU A 113 24.70 -36.05 3.51
CA GLU A 113 24.80 -37.37 2.89
C GLU A 113 23.45 -38.12 2.89
N SER A 114 22.58 -37.88 3.89
CA SER A 114 21.21 -38.40 3.92
C SER A 114 20.27 -37.70 2.91
N GLN A 115 20.54 -36.43 2.58
CA GLN A 115 19.78 -35.66 1.59
C GLN A 115 20.14 -36.08 0.16
N GLU A 116 21.44 -36.23 -0.13
CA GLU A 116 21.90 -36.76 -1.44
C GLU A 116 21.40 -38.18 -1.70
N LEU A 117 21.26 -39.03 -0.68
CA LEU A 117 20.63 -40.35 -0.82
C LEU A 117 19.11 -40.27 -1.09
N GLN A 118 18.40 -39.27 -0.56
CA GLN A 118 16.98 -39.09 -0.82
C GLN A 118 16.70 -38.54 -2.23
N ASP A 119 17.56 -37.68 -2.76
CA ASP A 119 17.41 -37.17 -4.13
C ASP A 119 17.83 -38.20 -5.19
N ASN A 120 18.83 -39.04 -4.91
CA ASN A 120 19.19 -40.18 -5.78
C ASN A 120 18.14 -41.31 -5.79
N LEU A 121 17.20 -41.35 -4.85
CA LEU A 121 16.07 -42.29 -4.86
C LEU A 121 14.82 -41.77 -5.58
N LYS A 122 14.80 -40.51 -6.04
CA LYS A 122 13.68 -39.92 -6.81
C LYS A 122 13.75 -40.18 -8.32
N THR A 123 14.86 -40.72 -8.83
CA THR A 123 15.12 -40.90 -10.27
C THR A 123 14.86 -42.31 -10.80
N GLN A 124 14.31 -43.23 -9.99
CA GLN A 124 13.79 -44.52 -10.47
C GLN A 124 12.32 -44.67 -10.10
N GLY A 125 11.45 -44.62 -11.11
CA GLY A 125 10.00 -44.63 -10.92
C GLY A 125 9.43 -46.03 -10.67
N ALA A 126 8.45 -46.11 -9.76
CA ALA A 126 7.51 -47.23 -9.68
C ALA A 126 6.15 -46.78 -9.11
N SER A 127 5.10 -47.27 -9.74
CA SER A 127 3.68 -47.23 -9.33
C SER A 127 3.43 -47.35 -7.83
N ARG A 128 2.44 -46.61 -7.30
CA ARG A 128 1.77 -46.92 -6.02
C ARG A 128 0.26 -46.64 -6.04
N ASP A 129 -0.48 -47.59 -5.48
CA ASP A 129 -1.93 -47.55 -5.25
C ASP A 129 -2.37 -46.50 -4.20
N PRO A 130 -3.64 -46.06 -4.24
CA PRO A 130 -4.18 -45.04 -3.33
C PRO A 130 -4.78 -45.66 -2.06
N ALA A 131 -3.96 -45.91 -1.04
CA ALA A 131 -4.46 -46.20 0.31
C ALA A 131 -3.44 -45.82 1.41
N ASN A 132 -3.56 -44.60 1.94
CA ASN A 132 -3.32 -44.23 3.34
C ASN A 132 -3.57 -42.73 3.53
N GLU A 133 -4.66 -42.41 4.23
CA GLU A 133 -4.82 -41.11 4.90
C GLU A 133 -3.89 -41.10 6.15
N ASP A 134 -3.58 -39.91 6.69
CA ASP A 134 -2.85 -39.65 7.96
C ASP A 134 -1.32 -39.34 7.97
N ASP A 135 -0.69 -38.93 6.85
CA ASP A 135 0.70 -38.42 6.87
C ASP A 135 0.91 -37.09 6.08
N ILE A 136 0.20 -36.01 6.47
CA ILE A 136 0.40 -34.64 5.92
C ILE A 136 0.39 -33.54 7.01
N GLU A 137 1.19 -33.71 8.07
CA GLU A 137 1.59 -32.62 8.97
C GLU A 137 3.10 -32.34 8.84
N GLY A 138 3.48 -31.45 7.91
CA GLY A 138 4.91 -31.13 7.74
C GLY A 138 5.33 -30.22 6.58
N GLN A 139 4.42 -29.79 5.69
CA GLN A 139 4.75 -28.77 4.68
C GLN A 139 4.45 -27.36 5.21
N ASP A 140 5.49 -26.52 5.18
CA ASP A 140 5.49 -25.20 5.77
C ASP A 140 4.72 -24.19 4.90
N PHE A 141 3.57 -23.70 5.39
CA PHE A 141 2.73 -22.74 4.69
C PHE A 141 3.28 -21.30 4.81
N SER A 142 4.55 -21.11 4.47
CA SER A 142 5.10 -19.78 4.28
C SER A 142 4.42 -19.12 3.06
N THR A 143 4.17 -17.82 3.14
CA THR A 143 3.64 -17.05 2.00
C THR A 143 4.59 -17.01 0.79
N ALA A 144 5.85 -17.44 0.95
CA ALA A 144 6.79 -17.63 -0.15
C ALA A 144 6.49 -18.92 -0.94
N GLY A 145 6.38 -20.07 -0.26
CA GLY A 145 6.10 -21.36 -0.89
C GLY A 145 4.74 -21.43 -1.60
N LEU A 146 3.76 -20.64 -1.15
CA LEU A 146 2.45 -20.49 -1.80
C LEU A 146 2.48 -19.73 -3.15
N LEU A 147 3.63 -19.26 -3.62
CA LEU A 147 3.76 -18.49 -4.87
C LEU A 147 4.82 -19.05 -5.85
N GLU A 148 5.62 -20.06 -5.45
CA GLU A 148 6.70 -20.61 -6.27
C GLU A 148 6.23 -21.30 -7.55
N ALA A 149 4.96 -21.75 -7.59
CA ALA A 149 4.39 -22.54 -8.68
C ALA A 149 3.41 -21.76 -9.59
N VAL A 150 3.60 -20.43 -9.69
CA VAL A 150 2.85 -19.54 -10.59
C VAL A 150 3.82 -18.87 -11.58
N ASP A 151 3.62 -19.16 -12.87
CA ASP A 151 4.45 -18.63 -13.96
C ASP A 151 4.39 -17.09 -14.03
N HIS A 152 5.49 -16.48 -14.48
CA HIS A 152 6.04 -15.25 -13.91
C HIS A 152 5.39 -13.92 -14.37
N SER A 153 4.06 -13.87 -14.52
CA SER A 153 3.35 -12.61 -14.84
C SER A 153 2.03 -12.43 -14.05
N PHE A 154 2.14 -11.77 -12.89
CA PHE A 154 0.97 -11.32 -12.10
C PHE A 154 0.17 -10.18 -12.75
N VAL A 155 0.65 -9.68 -13.89
CA VAL A 155 -0.07 -8.83 -14.83
C VAL A 155 0.24 -9.33 -16.24
N VAL A 156 -0.30 -10.49 -16.65
CA VAL A 156 -0.22 -10.86 -18.07
C VAL A 156 -1.06 -9.88 -18.88
N PRO A 157 -0.57 -9.41 -20.04
CA PRO A 157 -1.40 -8.63 -20.96
C PRO A 157 -2.59 -9.47 -21.45
N LEU A 158 -3.79 -8.94 -21.23
CA LEU A 158 -5.02 -9.47 -21.81
C LEU A 158 -4.94 -9.37 -23.34
N ASN A 159 -5.17 -10.50 -24.01
CA ASN A 159 -5.05 -10.65 -25.45
C ASN A 159 -6.40 -10.99 -26.10
N GLN A 160 -6.44 -10.75 -27.41
CA GLN A 160 -7.53 -11.21 -28.26
C GLN A 160 -7.52 -12.75 -28.28
N GLY A 161 -8.68 -13.37 -28.10
CA GLY A 161 -8.82 -14.83 -27.96
C GLY A 161 -8.80 -15.37 -26.53
N ASP A 162 -8.41 -14.56 -25.52
CA ASP A 162 -8.46 -14.96 -24.12
C ASP A 162 -9.92 -15.13 -23.63
N LEU A 163 -10.20 -16.16 -22.83
CA LEU A 163 -11.49 -16.34 -22.15
C LEU A 163 -11.48 -15.65 -20.79
N VAL A 164 -12.56 -14.97 -20.45
CA VAL A 164 -12.73 -14.23 -19.19
C VAL A 164 -14.05 -14.57 -18.52
N GLU A 165 -14.02 -14.78 -17.19
CA GLU A 165 -15.21 -14.61 -16.35
C GLU A 165 -15.25 -13.16 -15.87
N TYR A 166 -16.36 -12.48 -16.14
CA TYR A 166 -16.55 -11.09 -15.75
C TYR A 166 -17.92 -10.84 -15.14
N TRP A 167 -17.98 -9.75 -14.38
CA TRP A 167 -19.22 -9.25 -13.81
C TRP A 167 -19.60 -7.90 -14.43
N PRO A 168 -20.77 -7.79 -15.10
CA PRO A 168 -21.26 -6.52 -15.61
C PRO A 168 -21.63 -5.56 -14.48
N ASP A 169 -21.82 -4.28 -14.80
CA ASP A 169 -22.22 -3.24 -13.83
C ASP A 169 -23.60 -3.51 -13.19
N ALA A 170 -24.44 -4.31 -13.86
CA ALA A 170 -25.66 -4.89 -13.31
C ALA A 170 -25.93 -6.25 -13.99
N GLY A 171 -26.41 -7.22 -13.20
CA GLY A 171 -26.75 -8.57 -13.66
C GLY A 171 -25.80 -9.67 -13.16
N GLU A 172 -26.01 -10.88 -13.67
CA GLU A 172 -25.27 -12.08 -13.29
C GLU A 172 -23.87 -12.15 -13.93
N ARG A 173 -23.04 -13.07 -13.43
CA ARG A 173 -21.74 -13.39 -14.01
C ARG A 173 -21.89 -13.84 -15.46
N LYS A 174 -20.92 -13.47 -16.31
CA LYS A 174 -20.86 -13.91 -17.70
C LYS A 174 -19.48 -14.46 -18.05
N THR A 175 -19.49 -15.56 -18.80
CA THR A 175 -18.34 -16.10 -19.52
C THR A 175 -18.25 -15.46 -20.90
N ALA A 176 -17.09 -14.97 -21.31
CA ALA A 176 -16.88 -14.37 -22.62
C ALA A 176 -15.46 -14.60 -23.18
N ILE A 177 -15.28 -14.42 -24.49
CA ILE A 177 -13.97 -14.35 -25.16
C ILE A 177 -13.69 -12.89 -25.53
N ILE A 178 -12.44 -12.45 -25.38
CA ILE A 178 -11.99 -11.13 -25.83
C ILE A 178 -11.90 -11.10 -27.36
N LEU A 179 -12.74 -10.28 -27.99
CA LEU A 179 -12.66 -9.98 -29.41
C LEU A 179 -11.62 -8.90 -29.71
N SER A 180 -11.57 -7.82 -28.92
CA SER A 180 -10.60 -6.73 -29.15
C SER A 180 -10.17 -6.01 -27.87
N LYS A 181 -8.97 -5.43 -27.93
CA LYS A 181 -8.39 -4.55 -26.90
C LYS A 181 -9.06 -3.17 -26.93
N PRO A 182 -8.95 -2.35 -25.87
CA PRO A 182 -9.54 -1.01 -25.86
C PRO A 182 -8.99 -0.11 -26.98
N SER A 183 -9.88 0.69 -27.53
CA SER A 183 -9.68 1.62 -28.65
C SER A 183 -10.27 3.00 -28.30
N THR A 184 -10.04 4.03 -29.12
CA THR A 184 -10.62 5.37 -28.92
C THR A 184 -12.13 5.33 -28.65
N ASN A 185 -12.89 4.61 -29.49
CA ASN A 185 -14.35 4.52 -29.41
C ASN A 185 -14.85 3.74 -28.18
N THR A 186 -14.02 2.89 -27.59
CA THR A 186 -14.37 2.04 -26.42
C THR A 186 -13.73 2.51 -25.11
N GLY A 187 -12.79 3.46 -25.19
CA GLY A 187 -12.06 4.07 -24.08
C GLY A 187 -11.17 3.07 -23.35
N LYS A 188 -11.69 2.49 -22.25
CA LYS A 188 -11.00 1.49 -21.42
C LYS A 188 -11.67 0.11 -21.45
N ARG A 189 -12.69 -0.08 -22.29
CA ARG A 189 -13.47 -1.32 -22.37
C ARG A 189 -12.90 -2.22 -23.46
N TYR A 190 -12.78 -3.51 -23.17
CA TYR A 190 -12.54 -4.56 -24.17
C TYR A 190 -13.86 -4.88 -24.87
N ILE A 191 -13.79 -5.21 -26.15
CA ILE A 191 -14.91 -5.80 -26.89
C ILE A 191 -14.88 -7.30 -26.64
N ILE A 192 -15.98 -7.88 -26.20
CA ILE A 192 -16.08 -9.29 -25.78
C ILE A 192 -17.32 -9.95 -26.39
N VAL A 193 -17.25 -11.25 -26.65
CA VAL A 193 -18.40 -12.08 -27.06
C VAL A 193 -18.77 -13.05 -25.95
N THR A 194 -20.02 -12.99 -25.50
CA THR A 194 -20.54 -13.82 -24.41
C THR A 194 -20.92 -15.24 -24.87
N GLU A 195 -21.12 -16.15 -23.93
CA GLU A 195 -21.65 -17.51 -24.19
C GLU A 195 -23.00 -17.55 -24.96
N ARG A 196 -23.74 -16.44 -24.99
CA ARG A 196 -25.00 -16.32 -25.73
C ARG A 196 -24.80 -15.89 -27.19
N GLY A 197 -23.57 -15.55 -27.59
CA GLY A 197 -23.26 -14.92 -28.87
C GLY A 197 -23.46 -13.39 -28.86
N GLN A 198 -23.77 -12.78 -27.71
CA GLN A 198 -23.97 -11.33 -27.63
C GLN A 198 -22.63 -10.61 -27.44
N ILE A 199 -22.40 -9.54 -28.20
CA ILE A 199 -21.27 -8.62 -28.02
C ILE A 199 -21.55 -7.69 -26.82
N ASP A 200 -20.56 -7.49 -25.96
CA ASP A 200 -20.62 -6.63 -24.77
C ASP A 200 -19.30 -5.85 -24.62
N TYR A 201 -19.28 -4.82 -23.77
CA TYR A 201 -18.14 -3.91 -23.60
C TYR A 201 -17.70 -3.86 -22.12
N ALA A 202 -16.65 -4.58 -21.77
CA ALA A 202 -16.25 -4.80 -20.38
C ALA A 202 -14.95 -4.07 -19.99
N ASN A 203 -14.96 -3.41 -18.83
CA ASN A 203 -13.74 -2.85 -18.22
C ASN A 203 -12.89 -4.00 -17.64
N PRO A 204 -11.57 -4.06 -17.84
CA PRO A 204 -10.74 -5.18 -17.34
C PRO A 204 -10.78 -5.34 -15.82
N ASN A 205 -11.09 -4.28 -15.06
CA ASN A 205 -11.30 -4.38 -13.61
C ASN A 205 -12.54 -5.22 -13.20
N ARG A 206 -13.40 -5.59 -14.16
CA ARG A 206 -14.54 -6.51 -13.98
C ARG A 206 -14.17 -7.98 -14.17
N PHE A 207 -13.01 -8.29 -14.74
CA PHE A 207 -12.54 -9.65 -14.95
C PHE A 207 -12.13 -10.26 -13.60
N ARG A 208 -12.37 -11.56 -13.39
CA ARG A 208 -12.04 -12.31 -12.16
C ARG A 208 -11.25 -13.58 -12.39
N PHE A 209 -11.40 -14.15 -13.59
CA PHE A 209 -10.70 -15.32 -14.09
C PHE A 209 -10.34 -15.04 -15.54
N VAL A 210 -9.15 -15.48 -15.96
CA VAL A 210 -8.66 -15.35 -17.33
C VAL A 210 -8.00 -16.67 -17.72
N LEU A 211 -8.36 -17.20 -18.88
CA LEU A 211 -7.60 -18.24 -19.57
C LEU A 211 -7.00 -17.63 -20.83
N GLN A 212 -5.68 -17.57 -20.86
CA GLN A 212 -4.96 -17.07 -22.01
C GLN A 212 -4.93 -18.10 -23.13
N GLU A 213 -4.82 -17.59 -24.36
CA GLU A 213 -4.69 -18.42 -25.57
C GLU A 213 -5.83 -19.44 -25.74
N PHE A 214 -6.99 -19.15 -25.13
CA PHE A 214 -8.14 -20.04 -25.11
C PHE A 214 -8.73 -20.26 -26.51
N TYR A 215 -8.77 -19.21 -27.33
CA TYR A 215 -9.26 -19.26 -28.71
C TYR A 215 -8.20 -18.74 -29.69
N THR A 216 -7.48 -19.68 -30.30
CA THR A 216 -6.36 -19.41 -31.25
C THR A 216 -6.65 -19.83 -32.69
N GLN A 217 -7.85 -20.36 -32.97
CA GLN A 217 -8.15 -21.08 -34.23
C GLN A 217 -8.32 -20.18 -35.47
N SER A 218 -8.39 -18.86 -35.31
CA SER A 218 -8.41 -17.90 -36.42
C SER A 218 -7.97 -16.50 -35.99
N LYS A 219 -7.49 -15.68 -36.93
CA LYS A 219 -7.26 -14.25 -36.69
C LYS A 219 -8.61 -13.55 -36.56
N ILE A 220 -8.96 -13.10 -35.36
CA ILE A 220 -10.27 -12.52 -35.06
C ILE A 220 -10.34 -11.11 -35.67
N ASN A 221 -11.08 -10.94 -36.77
CA ASN A 221 -11.39 -9.61 -37.31
C ASN A 221 -12.62 -9.04 -36.59
N THR A 222 -12.41 -8.11 -35.65
CA THR A 222 -13.53 -7.59 -34.84
C THR A 222 -14.46 -6.69 -35.63
N ASP A 223 -13.95 -5.95 -36.63
CA ASP A 223 -14.76 -5.01 -37.41
C ASP A 223 -15.74 -5.75 -38.33
N GLU A 224 -15.34 -6.90 -38.88
CA GLU A 224 -16.23 -7.82 -39.60
C GLU A 224 -17.29 -8.42 -38.65
N LEU A 225 -16.88 -8.88 -37.46
CA LEU A 225 -17.81 -9.46 -36.46
C LEU A 225 -18.82 -8.45 -35.90
N LEU A 226 -18.53 -7.15 -35.97
CA LEU A 226 -19.46 -6.08 -35.62
C LEU A 226 -20.45 -5.73 -36.74
N GLN A 227 -20.22 -6.24 -37.96
CA GLN A 227 -21.01 -5.95 -39.17
C GLN A 227 -21.81 -7.17 -39.69
N GLN A 228 -21.52 -8.38 -39.19
CA GLN A 228 -22.15 -9.63 -39.62
C GLN A 228 -23.25 -10.09 -38.65
N ASP A 229 -24.18 -10.91 -39.16
CA ASP A 229 -25.22 -11.57 -38.37
C ASP A 229 -24.66 -12.59 -37.36
N ASP A 230 -25.49 -12.97 -36.37
CA ASP A 230 -25.21 -13.95 -35.29
C ASP A 230 -24.48 -15.23 -35.73
N ALA A 231 -24.61 -15.63 -37.00
CA ALA A 231 -23.92 -16.77 -37.60
C ALA A 231 -22.39 -16.71 -37.43
N ALA A 232 -21.80 -15.52 -37.53
CA ALA A 232 -20.35 -15.31 -37.40
C ALA A 232 -19.84 -15.53 -35.96
N LEU A 233 -20.72 -15.41 -34.96
CA LEU A 233 -20.40 -15.54 -33.54
C LEU A 233 -20.57 -16.99 -33.03
N ILE A 234 -21.12 -17.90 -33.85
CA ILE A 234 -21.32 -19.32 -33.52
C ILE A 234 -20.04 -20.05 -33.06
N PRO A 235 -18.85 -19.87 -33.69
CA PRO A 235 -17.64 -20.58 -33.27
C PRO A 235 -17.22 -20.28 -31.82
N PHE A 236 -17.23 -19.00 -31.44
CA PHE A 236 -16.94 -18.54 -30.08
C PHE A 236 -17.93 -19.13 -29.07
N ARG A 237 -19.23 -19.08 -29.39
CA ARG A 237 -20.30 -19.67 -28.57
C ARG A 237 -20.10 -21.18 -28.38
N LYS A 238 -19.73 -21.91 -29.43
CA LYS A 238 -19.43 -23.36 -29.35
C LYS A 238 -18.20 -23.63 -28.48
N ALA A 239 -17.14 -22.83 -28.60
CA ALA A 239 -15.93 -22.98 -27.78
C ALA A 239 -16.22 -22.75 -26.29
N ILE A 240 -16.90 -21.65 -25.93
CA ILE A 240 -17.31 -21.36 -24.55
C ILE A 240 -18.22 -22.48 -24.02
N LYS A 241 -19.21 -22.93 -24.79
CA LYS A 241 -20.14 -24.00 -24.38
C LYS A 241 -19.41 -25.31 -24.08
N LYS A 242 -18.52 -25.77 -24.98
CA LYS A 242 -17.73 -27.00 -24.79
C LYS A 242 -16.85 -26.92 -23.52
N PHE A 243 -16.25 -25.76 -23.27
CA PHE A 243 -15.44 -25.53 -22.08
C PHE A 243 -16.28 -25.56 -20.78
N LYS A 244 -17.43 -24.88 -20.77
CA LYS A 244 -18.34 -24.90 -19.61
C LYS A 244 -18.94 -26.28 -19.36
N GLU A 245 -19.23 -27.05 -20.42
CA GLU A 245 -19.64 -28.45 -20.30
C GLU A 245 -18.56 -29.31 -19.64
N ALA A 246 -17.29 -29.20 -20.06
CA ALA A 246 -16.18 -29.91 -19.43
C ALA A 246 -15.97 -29.50 -17.95
N SER A 247 -16.02 -28.21 -17.65
CA SER A 247 -15.86 -27.71 -16.28
C SER A 247 -17.04 -28.11 -15.37
N SER A 248 -18.27 -28.11 -15.90
CA SER A 248 -19.47 -28.57 -15.19
C SER A 248 -19.46 -30.07 -14.94
N ALA A 249 -19.03 -30.87 -15.92
CA ALA A 249 -18.85 -32.31 -15.78
C ALA A 249 -17.84 -32.63 -14.66
N PHE A 250 -16.68 -31.96 -14.67
CA PHE A 250 -15.69 -32.09 -13.59
C PHE A 250 -16.25 -31.64 -12.23
N SER A 251 -16.98 -30.51 -12.18
CA SER A 251 -17.60 -30.04 -10.93
C SER A 251 -18.71 -30.97 -10.40
N THR A 252 -19.35 -31.74 -11.28
CA THR A 252 -20.38 -32.72 -10.92
C THR A 252 -19.74 -33.99 -10.39
N GLN A 253 -18.73 -34.52 -11.10
CA GLN A 253 -17.96 -35.69 -10.69
C GLN A 253 -17.27 -35.49 -9.32
N ASN A 254 -16.81 -34.27 -9.03
CA ASN A 254 -16.08 -33.92 -7.81
C ASN A 254 -16.92 -33.10 -6.81
N ALA A 255 -18.25 -33.15 -6.89
CA ALA A 255 -19.15 -32.31 -6.11
C ALA A 255 -18.93 -32.41 -4.59
N ARG A 256 -18.57 -33.60 -4.07
CA ARG A 256 -18.27 -33.80 -2.63
C ARG A 256 -17.08 -32.98 -2.16
N LEU A 257 -16.00 -32.92 -2.95
CA LEU A 257 -14.78 -32.15 -2.64
C LEU A 257 -15.01 -30.66 -2.85
N LEU A 258 -15.61 -30.28 -3.97
CA LEU A 258 -15.77 -28.88 -4.37
C LEU A 258 -16.83 -28.14 -3.55
N ASN A 259 -17.92 -28.80 -3.12
CA ASN A 259 -18.92 -28.14 -2.26
C ASN A 259 -18.42 -27.96 -0.81
N ASN A 260 -17.50 -28.82 -0.35
CA ASN A 260 -16.91 -28.76 1.00
C ASN A 260 -15.44 -28.29 0.97
N ILE A 261 -15.07 -27.49 -0.04
CA ILE A 261 -13.67 -27.15 -0.35
C ILE A 261 -12.92 -26.48 0.81
N TYR A 262 -13.65 -25.81 1.71
CA TYR A 262 -13.09 -25.24 2.93
C TYR A 262 -12.65 -26.30 3.94
N ASP A 263 -13.41 -27.39 4.11
CA ASP A 263 -13.14 -28.40 5.12
C ASP A 263 -11.82 -29.14 4.84
N HIS A 264 -11.54 -29.37 3.56
CA HIS A 264 -10.30 -29.95 3.04
C HIS A 264 -9.06 -29.04 3.17
N LEU A 265 -9.20 -27.78 3.60
CA LEU A 265 -8.04 -26.93 3.86
C LEU A 265 -7.35 -27.27 5.19
N PRO A 266 -6.00 -27.17 5.26
CA PRO A 266 -5.24 -27.27 6.50
C PRO A 266 -5.75 -26.34 7.61
N GLN A 267 -5.66 -26.80 8.86
CA GLN A 267 -6.13 -26.02 10.01
C GLN A 267 -5.40 -24.68 10.19
N SER A 268 -4.16 -24.56 9.68
CA SER A 268 -3.42 -23.30 9.62
C SER A 268 -4.18 -22.22 8.82
N LEU A 269 -4.64 -22.54 7.61
CA LEU A 269 -5.36 -21.63 6.72
C LEU A 269 -6.79 -21.30 7.19
N LYS A 270 -7.36 -22.14 8.06
CA LYS A 270 -8.71 -21.98 8.65
C LYS A 270 -8.72 -21.18 9.96
N ARG A 271 -7.58 -21.06 10.66
CA ARG A 271 -7.47 -20.36 11.96
C ARG A 271 -7.35 -18.84 11.85
N THR A 272 -7.02 -18.31 10.68
CA THR A 272 -6.77 -16.89 10.40
C THR A 272 -7.15 -16.55 8.96
N SER A 273 -7.48 -15.29 8.68
CA SER A 273 -7.54 -14.78 7.29
C SER A 273 -6.21 -15.01 6.60
N SER A 274 -6.20 -15.91 5.60
CA SER A 274 -5.02 -16.43 4.93
C SER A 274 -5.23 -16.42 3.42
N ILE A 275 -4.22 -16.00 2.66
CA ILE A 275 -4.30 -15.94 1.20
C ILE A 275 -4.07 -17.34 0.63
N VAL A 276 -4.93 -17.73 -0.32
CA VAL A 276 -4.88 -18.98 -1.09
C VAL A 276 -5.11 -18.67 -2.56
N SER A 277 -4.55 -19.47 -3.46
CA SER A 277 -4.82 -19.36 -4.89
C SER A 277 -5.73 -20.50 -5.38
N SER A 278 -6.55 -20.25 -6.42
CA SER A 278 -7.33 -21.32 -7.03
C SER A 278 -6.45 -22.38 -7.69
N VAL A 279 -5.23 -22.03 -8.10
CA VAL A 279 -4.25 -22.95 -8.71
C VAL A 279 -3.72 -23.92 -7.67
N ASP A 280 -3.30 -23.44 -6.49
CA ASP A 280 -2.72 -24.29 -5.45
C ASP A 280 -3.77 -25.18 -4.80
N ILE A 281 -5.00 -24.68 -4.61
CA ILE A 281 -6.12 -25.50 -4.15
C ILE A 281 -6.46 -26.58 -5.19
N CYS A 282 -6.47 -26.25 -6.48
CA CYS A 282 -6.70 -27.22 -7.55
C CYS A 282 -5.61 -28.30 -7.58
N ARG A 283 -4.34 -27.89 -7.59
CA ARG A 283 -3.17 -28.78 -7.55
C ARG A 283 -3.16 -29.66 -6.31
N LYS A 284 -3.53 -29.12 -5.13
CA LYS A 284 -3.58 -29.87 -3.87
C LYS A 284 -4.71 -30.90 -3.82
N LEU A 285 -5.86 -30.61 -4.42
CA LEU A 285 -7.02 -31.52 -4.41
C LEU A 285 -6.99 -32.56 -5.54
N PHE A 286 -6.35 -32.24 -6.68
CA PHE A 286 -6.47 -33.03 -7.91
C PHE A 286 -5.13 -33.36 -8.60
N GLY A 287 -4.00 -32.88 -8.09
CA GLY A 287 -2.67 -33.11 -8.66
C GLY A 287 -2.41 -32.27 -9.92
N GLU A 288 -3.11 -32.60 -11.01
CA GLU A 288 -3.02 -31.87 -12.28
C GLU A 288 -3.95 -30.64 -12.31
N THR A 289 -3.56 -29.63 -13.11
CA THR A 289 -4.29 -28.36 -13.22
C THR A 289 -4.68 -28.06 -14.67
N THR A 290 -5.60 -28.83 -15.25
CA THR A 290 -6.21 -28.48 -16.53
C THR A 290 -7.08 -27.21 -16.42
N GLN A 291 -7.28 -26.50 -17.53
CA GLN A 291 -8.09 -25.29 -17.58
C GLN A 291 -9.52 -25.50 -17.00
N ALA A 292 -10.15 -26.65 -17.28
CA ALA A 292 -11.49 -26.96 -16.81
C ALA A 292 -11.56 -27.24 -15.30
N GLN A 293 -10.52 -27.89 -14.73
CA GLN A 293 -10.37 -28.13 -13.30
C GLN A 293 -10.09 -26.83 -12.53
N LEU A 294 -9.21 -25.99 -13.07
CA LEU A 294 -8.90 -24.66 -12.52
C LEU A 294 -10.15 -23.79 -12.44
N HIS A 295 -10.92 -23.74 -13.54
CA HIS A 295 -12.19 -23.01 -13.58
C HIS A 295 -13.23 -23.60 -12.62
N ALA A 296 -13.39 -24.93 -12.55
CA ALA A 296 -14.32 -25.57 -11.61
C ALA A 296 -13.94 -25.32 -10.14
N THR A 297 -12.63 -25.23 -9.84
CA THR A 297 -12.10 -24.89 -8.51
C THR A 297 -12.36 -23.42 -8.18
N PHE A 298 -12.08 -22.51 -9.11
CA PHE A 298 -12.46 -21.09 -9.01
C PHE A 298 -13.97 -20.93 -8.75
N GLU A 299 -14.80 -21.63 -9.52
CA GLU A 299 -16.26 -21.64 -9.34
C GLU A 299 -16.70 -22.12 -7.97
N ALA A 300 -16.03 -23.12 -7.39
CA ALA A 300 -16.32 -23.62 -6.05
C ALA A 300 -15.96 -22.60 -4.96
N LEU A 301 -14.79 -21.95 -5.07
CA LEU A 301 -14.37 -20.87 -4.17
C LEU A 301 -15.31 -19.67 -4.25
N MET A 302 -15.71 -19.26 -5.46
CA MET A 302 -16.69 -18.19 -5.70
C MET A 302 -18.11 -18.53 -5.24
N ARG A 303 -18.48 -19.82 -5.18
CA ARG A 303 -19.74 -20.27 -4.56
C ARG A 303 -19.66 -20.23 -3.03
N SER A 304 -18.53 -20.65 -2.44
CA SER A 304 -18.29 -20.69 -1.00
C SER A 304 -17.94 -19.32 -0.39
N ARG A 305 -18.71 -18.26 -0.71
CA ARG A 305 -18.54 -16.86 -0.25
C ARG A 305 -18.54 -16.69 1.29
N LYS A 306 -19.15 -17.64 2.01
CA LYS A 306 -19.12 -17.74 3.48
C LYS A 306 -17.71 -17.97 4.02
N HIS A 307 -16.83 -18.60 3.24
CA HIS A 307 -15.49 -19.00 3.67
C HIS A 307 -14.38 -18.28 2.90
N PHE A 308 -14.64 -17.82 1.67
CA PHE A 308 -13.65 -17.22 0.78
C PHE A 308 -14.07 -15.84 0.29
N LEU A 309 -13.08 -14.93 0.24
CA LEU A 309 -13.18 -13.57 -0.27
C LEU A 309 -12.22 -13.42 -1.46
N PRO A 310 -12.68 -13.22 -2.71
CA PRO A 310 -11.79 -13.02 -3.85
C PRO A 310 -11.00 -11.71 -3.71
N ASP A 311 -9.69 -11.76 -3.96
CA ASP A 311 -8.80 -10.61 -3.84
C ASP A 311 -9.19 -9.50 -4.81
N SER A 312 -9.42 -8.27 -4.35
CA SER A 312 -9.93 -7.19 -5.21
C SER A 312 -8.87 -6.45 -6.05
N THR A 313 -7.61 -6.90 -6.06
CA THR A 313 -6.44 -6.17 -6.60
C THR A 313 -5.66 -6.96 -7.67
N LEU A 314 -5.65 -8.29 -7.60
CA LEU A 314 -5.09 -9.21 -8.59
C LEU A 314 -6.19 -10.12 -9.16
N HIS A 315 -6.39 -10.05 -10.48
CA HIS A 315 -7.57 -10.62 -11.15
C HIS A 315 -7.33 -11.31 -12.49
N MET A 316 -6.17 -11.11 -13.10
CA MET A 316 -6.00 -11.31 -14.55
C MET A 316 -5.11 -12.49 -14.92
N SER A 317 -4.69 -13.31 -13.95
CA SER A 317 -3.93 -14.54 -14.17
C SER A 317 -4.34 -15.63 -13.20
N VAL A 318 -3.95 -15.47 -11.93
CA VAL A 318 -4.29 -16.41 -10.85
C VAL A 318 -5.31 -15.76 -9.91
N PRO A 319 -6.55 -16.30 -9.81
CA PRO A 319 -7.49 -15.90 -8.77
C PRO A 319 -6.93 -16.18 -7.39
N LEU A 320 -6.69 -15.10 -6.64
CA LEU A 320 -6.36 -15.16 -5.22
C LEU A 320 -7.64 -14.98 -4.41
N PHE A 321 -7.70 -15.65 -3.27
CA PHE A 321 -8.76 -15.54 -2.27
C PHE A 321 -8.14 -15.39 -0.88
N SER A 322 -8.80 -14.66 0.02
CA SER A 322 -8.57 -14.76 1.46
C SER A 322 -9.59 -15.71 2.07
N THR A 323 -9.18 -16.56 3.01
CA THR A 323 -10.12 -17.22 3.93
C THR A 323 -10.74 -16.20 4.90
N ARG A 324 -12.01 -16.37 5.30
CA ARG A 324 -12.62 -15.54 6.35
C ARG A 324 -12.18 -16.00 7.74
N ASP A 325 -12.06 -15.07 8.69
CA ASP A 325 -11.82 -15.40 10.10
C ASP A 325 -13.03 -16.16 10.69
N PRO A 326 -12.85 -17.27 11.44
CA PRO A 326 -13.94 -18.02 12.04
C PRO A 326 -14.93 -17.18 12.87
N LYS A 327 -14.48 -16.10 13.53
CA LYS A 327 -15.36 -15.19 14.28
C LYS A 327 -16.24 -14.33 13.39
N GLU A 328 -15.75 -13.99 12.20
CA GLU A 328 -16.53 -13.27 11.19
C GLU A 328 -17.62 -14.17 10.61
N ILE A 329 -17.30 -15.45 10.40
CA ILE A 329 -18.26 -16.49 9.99
C ILE A 329 -19.35 -16.67 11.05
N GLU A 330 -18.98 -16.79 12.34
CA GLU A 330 -19.93 -16.87 13.45
C GLU A 330 -20.85 -15.61 13.50
N THR A 331 -20.26 -14.42 13.34
CA THR A 331 -20.99 -13.15 13.31
C THR A 331 -21.99 -13.11 12.15
N LEU A 332 -21.56 -13.53 10.95
CA LEU A 332 -22.38 -13.62 9.73
C LEU A 332 -23.62 -14.50 9.97
N GLU A 333 -23.44 -15.69 10.55
CA GLU A 333 -24.52 -16.64 10.79
C GLU A 333 -25.49 -16.16 11.88
N ARG A 334 -24.97 -15.69 13.02
CA ARG A 334 -25.79 -15.24 14.15
C ARG A 334 -26.63 -14.03 13.80
N VAL A 335 -26.03 -12.98 13.23
CA VAL A 335 -26.75 -11.76 12.83
C VAL A 335 -27.79 -12.07 11.75
N SER A 336 -27.46 -12.89 10.76
CA SER A 336 -28.41 -13.32 9.73
C SER A 336 -29.61 -14.07 10.32
N LEU A 337 -29.39 -14.97 11.28
CA LEU A 337 -30.44 -15.74 11.95
C LEU A 337 -31.33 -14.84 12.81
N TRP A 338 -30.73 -13.97 13.63
CA TRP A 338 -31.42 -13.05 14.53
C TRP A 338 -32.29 -12.04 13.77
N THR A 339 -31.77 -11.42 12.71
CA THR A 339 -32.55 -10.50 11.86
C THR A 339 -33.68 -11.23 11.12
N ARG A 340 -33.46 -12.43 10.56
CA ARG A 340 -34.51 -13.21 9.87
C ARG A 340 -35.64 -13.66 10.80
N LYS A 341 -35.34 -13.96 12.06
CA LYS A 341 -36.32 -14.39 13.06
C LYS A 341 -36.96 -13.22 13.84
N SER A 342 -36.57 -11.98 13.57
CA SER A 342 -36.93 -10.80 14.38
C SER A 342 -36.70 -11.05 15.89
N SER A 343 -35.56 -11.65 16.23
CA SER A 343 -35.29 -12.13 17.58
C SER A 343 -35.17 -10.98 18.61
N PRO A 344 -35.29 -11.27 19.92
CA PRO A 344 -35.12 -10.25 20.96
C PRO A 344 -33.79 -9.50 20.87
N GLU A 345 -32.70 -10.17 20.47
CA GLU A 345 -31.39 -9.54 20.27
C GLU A 345 -31.44 -8.48 19.17
N PHE A 346 -32.14 -8.75 18.06
CA PHE A 346 -32.33 -7.81 16.97
C PHE A 346 -33.23 -6.63 17.35
N THR A 347 -34.40 -6.88 17.95
CA THR A 347 -35.32 -5.79 18.33
C THR A 347 -34.72 -4.89 19.41
N ASN A 348 -34.06 -5.47 20.42
CA ASN A 348 -33.34 -4.71 21.46
C ASN A 348 -32.20 -3.87 20.88
N PHE A 349 -31.46 -4.40 19.88
CA PHE A 349 -30.44 -3.62 19.17
C PHE A 349 -31.05 -2.41 18.47
N ILE A 350 -32.13 -2.59 17.69
CA ILE A 350 -32.80 -1.50 16.97
C ILE A 350 -33.27 -0.39 17.94
N ASP A 351 -33.89 -0.75 19.06
CA ASP A 351 -34.39 0.24 20.03
C ASP A 351 -33.27 0.95 20.81
N ARG A 352 -32.16 0.26 21.14
CA ARG A 352 -30.97 0.92 21.71
C ARG A 352 -30.31 1.85 20.68
N ALA A 353 -30.12 1.36 19.46
CA ALA A 353 -29.52 2.10 18.36
C ALA A 353 -30.26 3.41 18.05
N ARG A 354 -31.60 3.40 18.05
CA ARG A 354 -32.44 4.60 17.91
C ARG A 354 -32.22 5.62 19.03
N LYS A 355 -32.17 5.18 20.29
CA LYS A 355 -31.92 6.05 21.45
C LYS A 355 -30.51 6.68 21.39
N ILE A 356 -29.51 5.89 20.99
CA ILE A 356 -28.12 6.33 20.82
C ILE A 356 -28.00 7.36 19.68
N ALA A 357 -28.62 7.11 18.54
CA ALA A 357 -28.62 8.05 17.41
C ALA A 357 -29.33 9.37 17.74
N ALA A 358 -30.44 9.33 18.49
CA ALA A 358 -31.14 10.52 18.96
C ALA A 358 -30.26 11.37 19.91
N PHE A 359 -29.49 10.72 20.80
CA PHE A 359 -28.49 11.40 21.64
C PHE A 359 -27.38 12.06 20.80
N GLY A 360 -26.79 11.31 19.86
CA GLY A 360 -25.73 11.83 18.97
C GLY A 360 -26.17 12.99 18.07
N MET A 361 -27.44 12.99 17.65
CA MET A 361 -28.03 14.09 16.88
C MET A 361 -28.09 15.39 17.70
N ARG A 362 -28.49 15.33 18.98
CA ARG A 362 -28.44 16.49 19.89
C ARG A 362 -27.02 17.06 20.01
N ILE A 363 -26.03 16.20 20.24
CA ILE A 363 -24.60 16.61 20.27
C ILE A 363 -24.19 17.32 18.97
N THR A 364 -24.62 16.81 17.81
CA THR A 364 -24.25 17.37 16.50
C THR A 364 -24.94 18.71 16.21
N THR A 365 -26.18 18.89 16.67
CA THR A 365 -27.02 20.08 16.39
C THR A 365 -26.87 21.18 17.45
N GLU A 366 -26.77 20.83 18.72
CA GLU A 366 -26.81 21.77 19.86
C GLU A 366 -25.40 22.26 20.27
N LEU A 367 -24.34 21.50 19.95
CA LEU A 367 -22.94 21.86 20.27
C LEU A 367 -22.16 22.27 19.00
N SER A 368 -22.62 23.32 18.34
CA SER A 368 -21.84 24.02 17.32
C SER A 368 -20.65 24.75 17.96
N GLY A 369 -19.49 24.74 17.30
CA GLY A 369 -18.25 25.36 17.80
C GLY A 369 -17.00 24.52 17.54
N THR A 370 -15.97 24.72 18.37
CA THR A 370 -14.65 24.06 18.25
C THR A 370 -14.76 22.53 18.25
N LEU A 371 -14.08 21.90 17.29
CA LEU A 371 -14.07 20.46 17.09
C LEU A 371 -13.61 19.71 18.33
N ARG A 372 -14.47 18.86 18.91
CA ARG A 372 -14.09 17.97 20.01
C ARG A 372 -14.89 16.67 20.01
N ALA A 373 -14.25 15.59 20.46
CA ALA A 373 -14.96 14.36 20.81
C ALA A 373 -15.80 14.57 22.07
N VAL A 374 -16.95 13.90 22.14
CA VAL A 374 -17.88 13.88 23.26
C VAL A 374 -18.09 12.44 23.67
N ASP A 375 -17.67 12.12 24.90
CA ASP A 375 -17.95 10.85 25.55
C ASP A 375 -19.47 10.71 25.76
N SER A 376 -20.05 9.66 25.20
CA SER A 376 -21.48 9.38 25.33
C SER A 376 -21.85 8.80 26.70
N LYS A 377 -20.89 8.15 27.39
CA LYS A 377 -21.10 7.27 28.55
C LYS A 377 -22.09 6.12 28.33
N ILE A 378 -22.57 5.93 27.10
CA ILE A 378 -23.46 4.84 26.71
C ILE A 378 -22.57 3.68 26.26
N LYS A 379 -22.98 2.43 26.56
CA LYS A 379 -22.27 1.25 26.08
C LYS A 379 -23.19 0.37 25.24
N PHE A 380 -22.66 -0.15 24.15
CA PHE A 380 -23.25 -1.24 23.40
C PHE A 380 -23.09 -2.54 24.18
N THR A 381 -24.11 -3.38 24.14
CA THR A 381 -24.05 -4.75 24.67
C THR A 381 -23.23 -5.65 23.74
N LYS A 382 -22.84 -6.84 24.22
CA LYS A 382 -22.10 -7.80 23.41
C LYS A 382 -22.81 -8.15 22.09
N ASP A 383 -24.13 -8.26 22.11
CA ASP A 383 -24.93 -8.59 20.92
C ASP A 383 -25.04 -7.40 19.96
N ASP A 384 -25.15 -6.17 20.48
CA ASP A 384 -25.09 -4.95 19.66
C ASP A 384 -23.76 -4.87 18.89
N THR A 385 -22.64 -5.26 19.51
CA THR A 385 -21.32 -5.22 18.85
C THR A 385 -21.24 -6.18 17.65
N LEU A 386 -22.00 -7.28 17.65
CA LEU A 386 -22.11 -8.20 16.52
C LEU A 386 -22.85 -7.55 15.34
N PHE A 387 -23.97 -6.88 15.59
CA PHE A 387 -24.69 -6.12 14.55
C PHE A 387 -23.85 -4.96 13.99
N ILE A 388 -23.14 -4.23 14.85
CA ILE A 388 -22.24 -3.13 14.44
C ILE A 388 -21.09 -3.66 13.58
N ASN A 389 -20.39 -4.71 14.01
CA ASN A 389 -19.31 -5.34 13.24
C ASN A 389 -19.82 -5.85 11.87
N PHE A 390 -21.01 -6.46 11.84
CA PHE A 390 -21.67 -6.91 10.61
C PHE A 390 -21.98 -5.74 9.65
N MET A 391 -22.50 -4.62 10.16
CA MET A 391 -22.73 -3.40 9.38
C MET A 391 -21.41 -2.78 8.86
N VAL A 392 -20.37 -2.74 9.70
CA VAL A 392 -19.04 -2.24 9.29
C VAL A 392 -18.45 -3.12 8.18
N LYS A 393 -18.48 -4.46 8.32
CA LYS A 393 -18.00 -5.38 7.28
C LYS A 393 -18.76 -5.23 5.96
N ALA A 394 -20.08 -5.05 6.00
CA ALA A 394 -20.89 -4.74 4.82
C ALA A 394 -20.50 -3.42 4.12
N CYS A 395 -19.97 -2.43 4.86
CA CYS A 395 -19.41 -1.21 4.28
C CYS A 395 -18.03 -1.42 3.64
N LEU A 396 -17.22 -2.35 4.15
CA LEU A 396 -15.84 -2.56 3.68
C LEU A 396 -15.75 -3.51 2.48
N GLU A 397 -16.63 -4.51 2.41
CA GLU A 397 -16.73 -5.39 1.25
C GLU A 397 -17.38 -4.64 0.07
N ARG A 398 -16.66 -4.56 -1.06
CA ARG A 398 -17.05 -3.72 -2.20
C ARG A 398 -18.15 -4.35 -3.05
N VAL A 399 -19.30 -3.70 -3.09
CA VAL A 399 -20.52 -4.12 -3.82
C VAL A 399 -20.46 -3.86 -5.33
N ASP A 400 -19.32 -3.41 -5.87
CA ASP A 400 -19.11 -3.37 -7.32
C ASP A 400 -18.89 -4.76 -7.95
N ARG A 401 -19.42 -5.80 -7.26
CA ARG A 401 -19.31 -7.24 -7.47
C ARG A 401 -20.49 -7.94 -6.78
N PRO A 402 -21.23 -8.84 -7.46
CA PRO A 402 -22.25 -9.69 -6.83
C PRO A 402 -21.73 -10.66 -5.75
N GLU A 403 -20.42 -10.73 -5.54
CA GLU A 403 -19.78 -11.48 -4.46
C GLU A 403 -20.26 -11.04 -3.05
N THR A 404 -20.74 -9.80 -2.87
CA THR A 404 -21.12 -9.20 -1.57
C THR A 404 -22.54 -9.47 -1.08
N GLU A 405 -23.30 -10.33 -1.78
CA GLU A 405 -24.72 -10.60 -1.54
C GLU A 405 -25.06 -11.05 -0.10
N LEU A 406 -24.10 -11.66 0.61
CA LEU A 406 -24.27 -12.17 1.99
C LEU A 406 -24.73 -11.10 2.98
N TYR A 407 -24.20 -9.88 2.86
CA TYR A 407 -24.54 -8.78 3.77
C TYR A 407 -25.77 -8.00 3.29
N THR A 408 -25.90 -7.75 1.98
CA THR A 408 -26.83 -6.77 1.40
C THR A 408 -28.25 -6.91 1.95
N THR A 409 -28.88 -8.08 1.82
CA THR A 409 -30.28 -8.30 2.22
C THR A 409 -30.51 -8.12 3.73
N ILE A 410 -29.56 -8.59 4.55
CA ILE A 410 -29.65 -8.50 6.01
C ILE A 410 -29.43 -7.06 6.47
N VAL A 411 -28.40 -6.38 5.95
CA VAL A 411 -28.13 -4.98 6.32
C VAL A 411 -29.19 -4.03 5.81
N SER A 412 -29.74 -4.21 4.60
CA SER A 412 -30.90 -3.44 4.14
C SER A 412 -32.10 -3.61 5.08
N THR A 413 -32.30 -4.80 5.66
CA THR A 413 -33.34 -5.03 6.69
C THR A 413 -33.00 -4.30 8.00
N ILE A 414 -31.75 -4.37 8.46
CA ILE A 414 -31.29 -3.63 9.65
C ILE A 414 -31.49 -2.12 9.48
N VAL A 415 -31.04 -1.52 8.37
CA VAL A 415 -31.17 -0.07 8.12
C VAL A 415 -32.62 0.37 7.99
N LYS A 416 -33.48 -0.41 7.32
CA LYS A 416 -34.93 -0.16 7.28
C LYS A 416 -35.55 -0.19 8.67
N ALA A 417 -35.16 -1.14 9.52
CA ALA A 417 -35.64 -1.22 10.91
C ALA A 417 -35.13 -0.05 11.77
N LEU A 418 -33.90 0.44 11.56
CA LEU A 418 -33.36 1.60 12.27
C LEU A 418 -34.18 2.88 12.01
N GLN A 419 -34.75 3.03 10.81
CA GLN A 419 -35.56 4.20 10.39
C GLN A 419 -34.83 5.55 10.46
N PHE A 420 -33.51 5.57 10.33
CA PHE A 420 -32.72 6.81 10.38
C PHE A 420 -32.85 7.70 9.14
N PHE A 421 -33.28 7.11 8.02
CA PHE A 421 -33.43 7.74 6.70
C PHE A 421 -34.62 7.08 5.98
N PRO A 422 -35.88 7.35 6.40
CA PRO A 422 -37.04 6.57 5.96
C PRO A 422 -37.31 6.67 4.45
N ASP A 423 -37.05 7.85 3.85
CA ASP A 423 -37.31 8.13 2.43
C ASP A 423 -36.14 7.73 1.51
N GLN A 424 -35.04 7.23 2.08
CA GLN A 424 -33.83 6.86 1.34
C GLN A 424 -33.79 5.36 1.04
N LYS A 425 -33.21 5.01 -0.11
CA LYS A 425 -32.98 3.61 -0.46
C LYS A 425 -32.00 2.98 0.53
N ALA A 426 -32.35 1.82 1.09
CA ALA A 426 -31.51 1.10 2.05
C ALA A 426 -30.32 0.39 1.37
N ASP A 427 -29.38 1.18 0.85
CA ASP A 427 -28.10 0.76 0.29
C ASP A 427 -26.93 0.99 1.27
N ARG A 428 -25.70 0.70 0.81
CA ARG A 428 -24.47 0.84 1.61
C ARG A 428 -24.21 2.25 2.11
N SER A 429 -24.56 3.26 1.32
CA SER A 429 -24.32 4.66 1.66
C SER A 429 -25.21 5.04 2.86
N MET A 430 -26.41 4.46 2.94
CA MET A 430 -27.23 4.52 4.16
C MET A 430 -26.68 3.69 5.31
N VAL A 431 -26.07 2.51 5.09
CA VAL A 431 -25.33 1.78 6.16
C VAL A 431 -24.22 2.64 6.76
N TYR A 432 -23.45 3.28 5.88
CA TYR A 432 -22.32 4.15 6.25
C TYR A 432 -22.80 5.38 7.04
N ALA A 433 -23.88 6.02 6.57
CA ALA A 433 -24.53 7.12 7.28
C ALA A 433 -25.16 6.67 8.62
N SER A 434 -25.70 5.45 8.71
CA SER A 434 -26.20 4.88 9.96
C SER A 434 -25.09 4.64 10.98
N LEU A 435 -23.92 4.13 10.56
CA LEU A 435 -22.76 3.96 11.44
C LEU A 435 -22.23 5.29 11.98
N LYS A 436 -22.29 6.37 11.18
CA LYS A 436 -22.02 7.74 11.64
C LYS A 436 -23.05 8.23 12.67
N LYS A 437 -24.35 8.05 12.41
CA LYS A 437 -25.42 8.37 13.38
C LYS A 437 -25.31 7.58 14.68
N LEU A 438 -24.74 6.37 14.65
CA LEU A 438 -24.48 5.55 15.84
C LEU A 438 -23.22 5.94 16.62
N GLY A 439 -22.40 6.88 16.14
CA GLY A 439 -21.14 7.24 16.79
C GLY A 439 -20.03 6.19 16.65
N ILE A 440 -20.17 5.24 15.72
CA ILE A 440 -19.13 4.24 15.38
C ILE A 440 -18.08 4.82 14.44
N LEU A 441 -18.49 5.76 13.59
CA LEU A 441 -17.64 6.48 12.64
C LEU A 441 -17.79 7.98 12.85
N ALA A 442 -16.69 8.73 12.76
CA ALA A 442 -16.76 10.18 12.81
C ALA A 442 -17.46 10.77 11.56
N PRO A 443 -18.05 11.97 11.62
CA PRO A 443 -18.72 12.60 10.47
C PRO A 443 -17.83 12.70 9.22
N TRP A 444 -16.55 12.99 9.39
CA TRP A 444 -15.53 13.09 8.33
C TRP A 444 -14.76 11.80 8.05
N ASP A 445 -15.08 10.69 8.72
CA ASP A 445 -14.37 9.42 8.58
C ASP A 445 -14.49 8.85 7.15
N SER A 446 -13.53 8.00 6.77
CA SER A 446 -13.42 7.35 5.45
C SER A 446 -13.32 5.83 5.57
N ASN A 447 -14.15 5.12 4.82
CA ASN A 447 -14.13 3.66 4.68
C ASN A 447 -12.79 3.13 4.11
N LEU A 448 -12.11 3.91 3.28
CA LEU A 448 -10.88 3.51 2.58
C LEU A 448 -9.72 3.18 3.52
N ARG A 449 -9.64 3.82 4.68
CA ARG A 449 -8.62 3.51 5.72
C ARG A 449 -8.71 2.07 6.22
N ARG A 450 -9.93 1.53 6.16
CA ARG A 450 -10.32 0.20 6.65
C ARG A 450 -10.33 -0.84 5.52
N LEU A 451 -9.83 -0.50 4.32
CA LEU A 451 -9.63 -1.46 3.23
C LEU A 451 -8.65 -2.56 3.67
N GLU A 452 -9.14 -3.80 3.81
CA GLU A 452 -8.33 -4.94 4.27
C GLU A 452 -7.07 -5.17 3.41
N ALA A 453 -7.17 -4.98 2.09
CA ALA A 453 -6.03 -5.09 1.18
C ALA A 453 -4.94 -4.02 1.40
N ALA A 454 -5.27 -2.87 2.01
CA ALA A 454 -4.30 -1.85 2.41
C ALA A 454 -3.75 -2.09 3.82
N ALA A 455 -4.50 -2.81 4.67
CA ALA A 455 -4.12 -3.26 6.02
C ALA A 455 -3.35 -2.19 6.82
N LEU A 456 -3.94 -1.00 6.95
CA LEU A 456 -3.35 0.12 7.69
C LEU A 456 -3.33 -0.17 9.20
N PRO A 457 -2.24 0.14 9.91
CA PRO A 457 -2.12 -0.15 11.33
C PRO A 457 -3.04 0.72 12.19
N GLY A 458 -3.61 0.14 13.23
CA GLY A 458 -4.49 0.79 14.20
C GLY A 458 -5.95 0.94 13.74
N GLN A 459 -6.34 0.31 12.63
CA GLN A 459 -7.69 0.43 12.06
C GLN A 459 -8.63 -0.72 12.45
N GLY A 460 -8.15 -1.77 13.14
CA GLY A 460 -8.96 -2.91 13.57
C GLY A 460 -9.34 -3.89 12.44
N THR A 461 -8.85 -3.66 11.22
CA THR A 461 -9.17 -4.49 10.05
C THR A 461 -8.08 -5.47 9.64
N SER A 462 -6.87 -5.35 10.20
CA SER A 462 -5.79 -6.30 9.97
C SER A 462 -5.06 -6.62 11.27
N ARG A 463 -5.29 -7.83 11.77
CA ARG A 463 -4.66 -8.34 13.01
C ARG A 463 -3.13 -8.27 12.96
N GLN A 464 -2.53 -8.53 11.81
CA GLN A 464 -1.07 -8.46 11.63
C GLN A 464 -0.56 -7.01 11.67
N ALA A 465 -1.27 -6.07 11.03
CA ALA A 465 -0.93 -4.64 11.07
C ALA A 465 -0.97 -4.09 12.51
N ASP A 466 -2.02 -4.47 13.26
CA ASP A 466 -2.21 -4.05 14.65
C ASP A 466 -1.19 -4.70 15.60
N GLN A 467 -0.78 -5.95 15.34
CA GLN A 467 0.31 -6.62 16.04
C GLN A 467 1.66 -5.92 15.81
N TYR A 468 1.96 -5.53 14.57
CA TYR A 468 3.17 -4.77 14.25
C TYR A 468 3.16 -3.38 14.91
N LEU A 469 2.04 -2.66 14.88
CA LEU A 469 1.89 -1.40 15.62
C LEU A 469 2.11 -1.57 17.14
N LYS A 470 1.65 -2.68 17.72
CA LYS A 470 1.90 -3.01 19.14
C LYS A 470 3.38 -3.31 19.42
N TYR A 471 4.04 -4.04 18.52
CA TYR A 471 5.49 -4.29 18.58
C TYR A 471 6.26 -2.97 18.54
N GLU A 472 5.98 -2.10 17.57
CA GLU A 472 6.64 -0.80 17.42
C GLU A 472 6.46 0.09 18.66
N LYS A 473 5.25 0.18 19.20
CA LYS A 473 4.96 0.95 20.43
C LYS A 473 5.66 0.40 21.68
N SER A 474 6.06 -0.87 21.69
CA SER A 474 6.76 -1.49 22.83
C SER A 474 8.29 -1.50 22.68
N HIS A 475 8.82 -1.46 21.45
CA HIS A 475 10.27 -1.54 21.18
C HIS A 475 10.89 -0.20 20.78
N PHE A 476 10.11 0.73 20.21
CA PHE A 476 10.58 2.01 19.67
C PHE A 476 9.82 3.21 20.25
N ALA A 477 9.44 3.15 21.53
CA ALA A 477 8.83 4.29 22.22
C ALA A 477 9.75 5.52 22.17
N HIS A 478 9.17 6.72 21.99
CA HIS A 478 9.85 7.94 21.52
C HIS A 478 11.10 8.38 22.34
N ASN A 479 11.28 7.88 23.56
CA ASN A 479 12.34 8.31 24.48
C ASN A 479 13.41 7.24 24.77
N GLN A 480 13.44 6.10 24.07
CA GLN A 480 14.31 4.97 24.44
C GLN A 480 15.43 4.61 23.44
N VAL A 481 15.35 5.04 22.18
CA VAL A 481 16.38 4.69 21.18
C VAL A 481 17.31 5.88 20.95
N GLU A 482 18.37 5.97 21.75
CA GLU A 482 19.47 6.93 21.51
C GLU A 482 20.54 6.40 20.55
N ASP A 483 20.72 5.09 20.51
CA ASP A 483 21.76 4.41 19.73
C ASP A 483 21.16 3.18 19.03
N LEU A 484 21.39 3.07 17.72
CA LEU A 484 20.94 1.95 16.90
C LEU A 484 21.63 0.62 17.27
N THR A 485 22.85 0.66 17.81
CA THR A 485 23.59 -0.55 18.21
C THR A 485 22.91 -1.28 19.37
N GLN A 486 22.20 -0.56 20.24
CA GLN A 486 21.38 -1.14 21.32
C GLN A 486 20.19 -1.96 20.80
N LEU A 487 19.79 -1.75 19.54
CA LEU A 487 18.78 -2.52 18.82
C LEU A 487 19.39 -3.59 17.89
N GLY A 488 20.71 -3.80 17.93
CA GLY A 488 21.42 -4.67 16.99
C GLY A 488 21.51 -4.14 15.55
N LEU A 489 21.17 -2.87 15.32
CA LEU A 489 21.11 -2.24 14.00
C LEU A 489 22.46 -1.57 13.68
N ALA A 490 23.46 -2.39 13.33
CA ALA A 490 24.79 -1.92 12.92
C ALA A 490 24.85 -1.63 11.41
N ASP A 491 25.60 -0.59 11.03
CA ASP A 491 25.81 -0.18 9.63
C ASP A 491 26.65 -1.21 8.85
N GLN A 492 26.04 -1.91 7.89
CA GLN A 492 26.74 -2.89 7.05
C GLN A 492 27.68 -2.26 6.01
N SER A 493 27.54 -0.97 5.73
CA SER A 493 28.29 -0.26 4.69
C SER A 493 29.39 0.65 5.24
N GLU A 494 29.53 0.78 6.57
CA GLU A 494 30.43 1.73 7.25
C GLU A 494 31.85 1.77 6.63
N SER A 495 32.45 0.59 6.46
CA SER A 495 33.83 0.41 5.95
C SER A 495 34.05 0.87 4.50
N ILE A 496 32.98 1.10 3.73
CA ILE A 496 33.04 1.54 2.33
C ILE A 496 32.36 2.90 2.10
N ARG A 497 31.99 3.63 3.17
CA ARG A 497 31.39 4.96 3.03
C ARG A 497 32.40 6.01 2.58
N HIS A 498 32.01 6.79 1.57
CA HIS A 498 32.71 8.01 1.18
C HIS A 498 32.15 9.24 1.93
N ASP A 499 33.00 9.96 2.67
CA ASP A 499 32.63 11.22 3.31
C ASP A 499 32.70 12.38 2.30
N PHE A 500 31.58 13.07 2.07
CA PHE A 500 31.52 14.28 1.24
C PHE A 500 31.90 15.56 2.01
N GLY A 501 32.28 15.43 3.29
CA GLY A 501 32.73 16.53 4.12
C GLY A 501 31.66 17.58 4.35
N GLN A 502 32.00 18.84 4.09
CA GLN A 502 31.11 20.00 4.28
C GLN A 502 30.43 20.48 2.99
N MET A 503 30.46 19.68 1.91
CA MET A 503 29.70 19.96 0.68
C MET A 503 28.22 20.23 1.04
N PRO A 504 27.65 21.38 0.65
CA PRO A 504 26.24 21.67 0.93
C PRO A 504 25.30 20.70 0.22
N VAL A 505 24.39 20.09 0.98
CA VAL A 505 23.37 19.17 0.46
C VAL A 505 21.99 19.82 0.58
N TYR A 506 21.35 20.15 -0.54
CA TYR A 506 20.04 20.77 -0.57
C TYR A 506 18.93 19.71 -0.47
N ALA A 507 18.29 19.62 0.70
CA ALA A 507 17.09 18.81 0.92
C ALA A 507 15.87 19.72 0.74
N ILE A 508 15.23 19.61 -0.43
CA ILE A 508 14.13 20.48 -0.88
C ILE A 508 12.84 19.65 -0.87
N ASP A 509 11.94 19.90 0.08
CA ASP A 509 10.66 19.18 0.17
C ASP A 509 9.49 20.13 0.54
N GLY A 510 8.29 19.62 0.74
CA GLY A 510 7.19 20.41 1.30
C GLY A 510 7.47 20.78 2.75
N ALA A 511 6.95 21.92 3.22
CA ALA A 511 7.06 22.32 4.63
C ALA A 511 6.57 21.23 5.61
N GLY A 512 5.64 20.36 5.17
CA GLY A 512 5.11 19.20 5.90
C GLY A 512 6.01 17.97 6.00
N ALA A 513 7.15 17.93 5.30
CA ALA A 513 7.98 16.73 5.22
C ALA A 513 8.70 16.44 6.54
N SER A 514 8.50 15.22 7.05
CA SER A 514 9.14 14.68 8.27
C SER A 514 10.07 13.49 7.99
N GLU A 515 10.07 12.98 6.75
CA GLU A 515 10.90 11.87 6.28
C GLU A 515 11.67 12.37 5.06
N LEU A 516 12.86 12.94 5.25
CA LEU A 516 13.69 13.47 4.16
C LEU A 516 14.52 12.34 3.57
N ASP A 517 14.05 11.80 2.44
CA ASP A 517 14.74 10.74 1.68
C ASP A 517 15.97 11.26 0.92
N ASP A 518 15.87 12.43 0.29
CA ASP A 518 16.82 12.85 -0.74
C ASP A 518 17.39 14.27 -0.55
N GLY A 519 18.61 14.46 -1.06
CA GLY A 519 19.31 15.73 -1.06
C GLY A 519 20.28 15.84 -2.24
N ILE A 520 20.45 17.06 -2.75
CA ILE A 520 21.16 17.35 -3.99
C ILE A 520 22.40 18.21 -3.71
N SER A 521 23.55 17.85 -4.28
CA SER A 521 24.78 18.67 -4.26
C SER A 521 25.39 18.77 -5.65
N ILE A 522 26.28 19.74 -5.84
CA ILE A 522 26.96 19.99 -7.12
C ILE A 522 28.46 20.30 -6.90
N ASP A 523 29.30 19.80 -7.80
CA ASP A 523 30.73 20.11 -7.90
C ASP A 523 31.11 20.28 -9.40
N GLY A 524 31.06 21.52 -9.89
CA GLY A 524 31.19 21.82 -11.31
C GLY A 524 30.10 21.14 -12.15
N LYS A 525 30.48 20.15 -12.96
CA LYS A 525 29.56 19.31 -13.76
C LYS A 525 29.13 18.01 -13.06
N TRP A 526 29.65 17.73 -11.87
CA TRP A 526 29.21 16.59 -11.08
C TRP A 526 27.94 16.94 -10.31
N LEU A 527 26.88 16.19 -10.56
CA LEU A 527 25.66 16.20 -9.77
C LEU A 527 25.68 15.01 -8.80
N HIS A 528 25.51 15.27 -7.51
CA HIS A 528 25.48 14.26 -6.46
C HIS A 528 24.10 14.18 -5.84
N ILE A 529 23.44 13.04 -5.99
CA ILE A 529 22.12 12.76 -5.40
C ILE A 529 22.30 11.80 -4.25
N HIS A 530 22.10 12.32 -3.04
CA HIS A 530 22.30 11.63 -1.77
C HIS A 530 20.96 11.11 -1.28
N ILE A 531 20.79 9.79 -1.18
CA ILE A 531 19.56 9.16 -0.70
C ILE A 531 19.82 8.57 0.69
N ALA A 532 18.96 8.85 1.67
CA ALA A 532 18.97 8.24 3.00
C ALA A 532 19.19 6.72 2.95
N ASP A 533 19.96 6.16 3.87
CA ASP A 533 20.41 4.76 3.81
C ASP A 533 19.92 3.92 5.01
N PRO A 534 18.59 3.72 5.18
CA PRO A 534 18.06 2.85 6.25
C PRO A 534 18.44 1.37 6.02
N SER A 535 18.64 0.98 4.76
CA SER A 535 18.85 -0.41 4.33
C SER A 535 20.20 -0.97 4.78
N SER A 536 21.22 -0.12 4.97
CA SER A 536 22.48 -0.54 5.59
C SER A 536 22.34 -0.91 7.07
N PHE A 537 21.27 -0.52 7.76
CA PHE A 537 21.02 -0.84 9.17
C PHE A 537 19.94 -1.92 9.34
N ILE A 538 18.87 -1.82 8.57
CA ILE A 538 17.77 -2.77 8.55
C ILE A 538 18.10 -3.88 7.56
N ARG A 539 18.57 -5.03 8.05
CA ARG A 539 18.82 -6.23 7.21
C ARG A 539 17.52 -6.85 6.69
N TYR A 540 17.54 -7.47 5.52
CA TYR A 540 16.43 -8.29 5.04
C TYR A 540 16.13 -9.45 6.03
N GLY A 541 14.86 -9.82 6.17
CA GLY A 541 14.40 -10.82 7.14
C GLY A 541 14.44 -10.39 8.62
N SER A 542 14.89 -9.16 8.93
CA SER A 542 14.76 -8.59 10.28
C SER A 542 13.31 -8.20 10.59
N LYS A 543 12.97 -8.01 11.87
CA LYS A 543 11.59 -7.65 12.23
C LYS A 543 11.15 -6.28 11.69
N LEU A 544 12.08 -5.36 11.48
CA LEU A 544 11.81 -4.09 10.81
C LEU A 544 11.61 -4.27 9.30
N ALA A 545 12.37 -5.15 8.65
CA ALA A 545 12.14 -5.51 7.25
C ALA A 545 10.77 -6.19 7.06
N ASP A 546 10.33 -7.10 7.94
CA ASP A 546 8.98 -7.67 7.91
C ASP A 546 7.88 -6.60 7.95
N ILE A 547 8.05 -5.58 8.81
CA ILE A 547 7.09 -4.48 8.98
C ILE A 547 7.07 -3.62 7.72
N ALA A 548 8.24 -3.26 7.18
CA ALA A 548 8.38 -2.48 5.96
C ALA A 548 7.84 -3.24 4.73
N ALA A 549 8.16 -4.53 4.60
CA ALA A 549 7.66 -5.43 3.55
C ALA A 549 6.14 -5.59 3.61
N PHE A 550 5.59 -5.69 4.81
CA PHE A 550 4.16 -5.72 5.00
C PHE A 550 3.54 -4.38 4.61
N ARG A 551 4.02 -3.23 5.10
CA ARG A 551 3.44 -1.91 4.81
C ARG A 551 3.65 -1.43 3.37
N GLN A 552 4.76 -1.81 2.75
CA GLN A 552 5.27 -1.45 1.42
C GLN A 552 5.57 0.01 1.11
N ALA A 553 4.85 0.96 1.69
CA ALA A 553 5.12 2.38 1.58
C ALA A 553 4.50 3.18 2.76
N THR A 554 4.88 4.45 2.90
CA THR A 554 4.16 5.37 3.79
C THR A 554 2.89 5.83 3.11
N VAL A 555 1.75 5.75 3.81
CA VAL A 555 0.47 6.33 3.35
C VAL A 555 0.28 7.69 4.01
N TYR A 556 0.27 8.75 3.19
CA TYR A 556 0.03 10.13 3.64
C TYR A 556 -1.45 10.47 3.42
N ALA A 557 -2.28 10.33 4.46
CA ALA A 557 -3.64 10.86 4.44
C ALA A 557 -3.67 12.24 5.14
N VAL A 558 -4.55 13.12 4.66
CA VAL A 558 -4.68 14.53 5.07
C VAL A 558 -4.73 14.73 6.60
N ASP A 559 -5.33 13.79 7.34
CA ASP A 559 -5.47 13.85 8.79
C ASP A 559 -4.51 12.94 9.58
N ARG A 560 -3.77 12.07 8.90
CA ARG A 560 -2.88 11.09 9.54
C ARG A 560 -1.94 10.41 8.54
N ASN A 561 -0.67 10.31 8.90
CA ASN A 561 0.29 9.47 8.18
C ASN A 561 0.34 8.05 8.76
N TYR A 562 0.59 7.05 7.90
CA TYR A 562 0.92 5.68 8.28
C TYR A 562 2.32 5.34 7.74
N PRO A 563 3.38 5.68 8.49
CA PRO A 563 4.78 5.49 8.11
C PRO A 563 5.13 4.04 7.78
N MET A 564 5.92 3.82 6.73
CA MET A 564 6.45 2.48 6.41
C MET A 564 7.39 1.98 7.52
N LEU A 565 8.32 2.84 7.94
CA LEU A 565 9.25 2.60 9.04
C LEU A 565 8.76 3.30 10.32
N PRO A 566 9.13 2.85 11.52
CA PRO A 566 8.68 3.49 12.76
C PRO A 566 9.24 4.91 12.88
N SER A 567 8.38 5.94 12.94
CA SER A 567 8.79 7.36 12.97
C SER A 567 9.90 7.70 13.98
N PRO A 568 9.93 7.14 15.21
CA PRO A 568 11.00 7.42 16.17
C PRO A 568 12.39 6.99 15.68
N LEU A 569 12.47 5.97 14.82
CA LEU A 569 13.70 5.57 14.15
C LEU A 569 13.96 6.47 12.95
N THR A 570 12.96 6.62 12.06
CA THR A 570 13.09 7.42 10.83
C THR A 570 13.55 8.85 11.10
N MET A 571 12.85 9.57 11.98
CA MET A 571 13.10 10.99 12.25
C MET A 571 14.40 11.25 13.02
N LYS A 572 14.92 10.26 13.77
CA LYS A 572 16.09 10.43 14.63
C LYS A 572 17.38 9.90 14.01
N HIS A 573 17.30 8.87 13.16
CA HIS A 573 18.46 8.10 12.70
C HIS A 573 18.58 7.93 11.18
N PHE A 574 17.50 8.02 10.41
CA PHE A 574 17.52 7.70 8.98
C PHE A 574 17.19 8.88 8.04
N SER A 575 16.34 9.81 8.46
CA SER A 575 16.02 11.02 7.69
C SER A 575 17.28 11.88 7.50
N LEU A 576 17.51 12.39 6.29
CA LEU A 576 18.58 13.36 6.08
C LEU A 576 18.34 14.59 6.98
N GLY A 577 19.41 15.09 7.60
CA GLY A 577 19.37 16.23 8.53
C GLY A 577 19.00 15.87 9.97
N CYS A 578 18.77 14.59 10.30
CA CYS A 578 18.53 14.18 11.69
C CYS A 578 19.80 14.17 12.56
N SER A 579 20.99 14.12 11.94
CA SER A 579 22.27 14.08 12.63
C SER A 579 23.34 14.96 11.95
N SER A 580 24.50 15.09 12.59
CA SER A 580 25.69 15.76 12.03
C SER A 580 26.49 14.91 11.03
N ALA A 581 26.08 13.65 10.81
CA ALA A 581 26.76 12.68 9.97
C ALA A 581 25.73 11.68 9.42
N ASN A 582 25.04 12.06 8.34
CA ASN A 582 23.89 11.31 7.83
C ASN A 582 24.38 10.22 6.85
N PRO A 583 24.10 8.93 7.11
CA PRO A 583 24.40 7.84 6.18
C PRO A 583 23.53 7.95 4.93
N ALA A 584 24.14 7.92 3.76
CA ALA A 584 23.45 7.98 2.47
C ALA A 584 24.03 7.00 1.44
N MET A 585 23.19 6.54 0.51
CA MET A 585 23.59 5.95 -0.76
C MET A 585 23.62 7.07 -1.79
N THR A 586 24.81 7.43 -2.29
CA THR A 586 24.97 8.54 -3.23
C THR A 586 25.18 8.06 -4.65
N THR A 587 24.39 8.61 -5.58
CA THR A 587 24.64 8.51 -7.03
C THR A 587 25.29 9.80 -7.51
N SER A 588 26.54 9.72 -7.95
CA SER A 588 27.30 10.84 -8.54
C SER A 588 27.32 10.69 -10.06
N MET A 589 26.98 11.75 -10.78
CA MET A 589 26.84 11.74 -12.23
C MET A 589 27.59 12.94 -12.84
N LEU A 590 28.51 12.68 -13.76
CA LEU A 590 29.14 13.74 -14.57
C LEU A 590 28.21 14.07 -15.74
N ILE A 591 27.70 15.30 -15.78
CA ILE A 591 26.76 15.75 -16.80
C ILE A 591 27.51 16.49 -17.92
N GLY A 592 27.47 15.95 -19.13
CA GLY A 592 28.05 16.55 -20.32
C GLY A 592 27.22 17.71 -20.88
N ASP A 593 27.77 18.46 -21.84
CA ASP A 593 27.17 19.71 -22.32
C ASP A 593 25.81 19.57 -23.03
N GLN A 594 25.47 18.37 -23.52
CA GLN A 594 24.15 18.09 -24.11
C GLN A 594 23.20 17.35 -23.14
N GLY A 595 23.58 17.22 -21.86
CA GLY A 595 22.78 16.53 -20.83
C GLY A 595 22.98 15.01 -20.77
N GLN A 596 23.94 14.46 -21.52
CA GLN A 596 24.34 13.06 -21.38
C GLN A 596 25.06 12.79 -20.05
N VAL A 597 24.87 11.60 -19.48
CA VAL A 597 25.59 11.16 -18.27
C VAL A 597 26.83 10.38 -18.68
N GLU A 598 27.99 11.04 -18.56
CA GLU A 598 29.29 10.58 -19.06
C GLU A 598 29.99 9.62 -18.08
N GLU A 599 29.90 9.89 -16.78
CA GLU A 599 30.44 9.02 -15.73
C GLU A 599 29.42 8.83 -14.60
N VAL A 600 29.39 7.64 -13.99
CA VAL A 600 28.49 7.26 -12.90
C VAL A 600 29.28 6.61 -11.76
N ARG A 601 29.11 7.12 -10.53
CA ARG A 601 29.63 6.50 -9.31
C ARG A 601 28.52 6.34 -8.28
N ILE A 602 28.13 5.10 -7.98
CA ILE A 602 27.16 4.76 -6.92
C ILE A 602 27.93 4.18 -5.73
N ARG A 603 27.74 4.75 -4.54
CA ARG A 603 28.49 4.37 -3.33
C ARG A 603 27.77 4.75 -2.04
N PRO A 604 27.84 3.91 -0.98
CA PRO A 604 27.60 4.36 0.38
C PRO A 604 28.47 5.56 0.74
N SER A 605 27.94 6.40 1.61
CA SER A 605 28.48 7.72 1.88
C SER A 605 28.01 8.31 3.20
N VAL A 606 28.66 9.39 3.63
CA VAL A 606 28.26 10.24 4.75
C VAL A 606 28.16 11.69 4.26
N VAL A 607 27.11 12.39 4.66
CA VAL A 607 26.90 13.82 4.38
C VAL A 607 26.57 14.61 5.65
N ARG A 608 27.12 15.82 5.77
CA ARG A 608 27.15 16.58 7.04
C ARG A 608 26.47 17.94 6.99
N ASN A 609 26.59 18.66 5.87
CA ASN A 609 26.08 20.03 5.72
C ASN A 609 24.70 20.04 5.03
N ILE A 610 23.68 19.46 5.68
CA ILE A 610 22.32 19.42 5.16
C ILE A 610 21.67 20.81 5.24
N LYS A 611 21.20 21.33 4.10
CA LYS A 611 20.42 22.54 3.94
C LYS A 611 18.96 22.16 3.70
N ARG A 612 18.18 22.06 4.79
CA ARG A 612 16.73 21.83 4.70
C ARG A 612 16.04 23.13 4.26
N THR A 613 15.33 23.08 3.14
CA THR A 613 14.56 24.20 2.58
C THR A 613 13.25 23.67 1.97
N THR A 614 12.35 24.55 1.52
CA THR A 614 11.09 24.14 0.88
C THR A 614 11.03 24.51 -0.59
N TYR A 615 10.15 23.83 -1.33
CA TYR A 615 9.80 24.19 -2.71
C TYR A 615 9.45 25.67 -2.85
N GLU A 616 8.63 26.19 -1.93
CA GLU A 616 8.15 27.57 -1.95
C GLU A 616 9.28 28.58 -1.66
N GLU A 617 10.18 28.26 -0.72
CA GLU A 617 11.37 29.08 -0.43
C GLU A 617 12.35 29.11 -1.62
N VAL A 618 12.56 27.97 -2.28
CA VAL A 618 13.41 27.90 -3.49
C VAL A 618 12.76 28.64 -4.66
N ASP A 619 11.46 28.45 -4.92
CA ASP A 619 10.74 29.16 -5.98
C ASP A 619 10.75 30.69 -5.78
N GLN A 620 10.64 31.16 -4.52
CA GLN A 620 10.73 32.57 -4.19
C GLN A 620 12.17 33.10 -4.28
N SER A 621 13.13 32.48 -3.58
CA SER A 621 14.48 33.02 -3.38
C SER A 621 15.45 32.74 -4.54
N VAL A 622 15.19 31.71 -5.36
CA VAL A 622 16.04 31.36 -6.52
C VAL A 622 15.41 31.81 -7.84
N PHE A 623 14.10 31.62 -8.01
CA PHE A 623 13.38 31.83 -9.28
C PHE A 623 12.47 33.08 -9.29
N ALA A 624 12.40 33.83 -8.19
CA ALA A 624 11.58 35.05 -8.03
C ALA A 624 10.08 34.85 -8.33
N LEU A 625 9.56 33.63 -8.14
CA LEU A 625 8.12 33.37 -8.27
C LEU A 625 7.35 33.93 -7.07
N THR A 626 6.19 34.51 -7.34
CA THR A 626 5.25 34.86 -6.28
C THR A 626 4.53 33.60 -5.77
N SER A 627 4.27 33.55 -4.46
CA SER A 627 3.69 32.38 -3.77
C SER A 627 2.27 31.99 -4.18
N ARG A 628 1.62 32.74 -5.08
CA ARG A 628 0.30 32.43 -5.66
C ARG A 628 0.33 32.09 -7.16
N SER A 629 1.48 32.20 -7.82
CA SER A 629 1.64 32.02 -9.28
C SER A 629 1.20 30.66 -9.83
N HIS A 630 1.10 29.64 -8.97
CA HIS A 630 0.78 28.27 -9.32
C HIS A 630 -0.61 27.79 -8.84
N ILE A 631 -1.38 28.62 -8.13
CA ILE A 631 -2.71 28.23 -7.61
C ILE A 631 -3.79 28.46 -8.67
N ILE A 632 -4.50 27.39 -9.04
CA ILE A 632 -5.60 27.40 -10.03
C ILE A 632 -6.92 27.78 -9.36
N SER A 633 -7.21 27.18 -8.20
CA SER A 633 -8.39 27.50 -7.39
C SER A 633 -8.17 27.13 -5.93
N GLU A 634 -8.81 27.88 -5.05
CA GLU A 634 -8.80 27.66 -3.60
C GLU A 634 -10.25 27.61 -3.12
N LEU A 635 -10.59 26.62 -2.30
CA LEU A 635 -11.89 26.49 -1.63
C LEU A 635 -11.65 26.25 -0.15
N SER A 636 -12.51 26.80 0.70
CA SER A 636 -12.50 26.50 2.13
C SER A 636 -13.90 26.47 2.74
N VAL A 637 -14.02 25.80 3.89
CA VAL A 637 -15.22 25.73 4.74
C VAL A 637 -14.80 25.55 6.19
N ASN A 638 -15.49 26.20 7.13
CA ASN A 638 -15.17 26.20 8.57
C ASN A 638 -13.68 26.53 8.89
N TRP A 639 -13.02 27.30 8.02
CA TRP A 639 -11.58 27.59 8.05
C TRP A 639 -11.31 29.00 8.54
N ASP A 640 -10.41 29.15 9.51
CA ASP A 640 -9.98 30.46 10.03
C ASP A 640 -8.58 30.83 9.52
N SER A 641 -8.54 31.67 8.49
CA SER A 641 -7.29 32.19 7.91
C SER A 641 -6.51 33.14 8.81
N SER A 642 -7.09 33.61 9.93
CA SER A 642 -6.40 34.44 10.92
C SER A 642 -5.66 33.59 11.96
N SER A 643 -6.08 32.34 12.15
CA SER A 643 -5.36 31.38 12.99
C SER A 643 -3.99 31.09 12.36
N ARG A 644 -2.92 31.33 13.12
CA ARG A 644 -1.58 30.89 12.70
C ARG A 644 -1.53 29.38 12.82
N HIS A 645 -1.26 28.67 11.71
CA HIS A 645 -0.85 27.27 11.78
C HIS A 645 0.46 27.17 12.57
N GLU A 646 0.38 26.74 13.82
CA GLU A 646 1.54 26.58 14.72
C GLU A 646 2.41 25.36 14.34
N SER A 647 2.00 24.58 13.34
CA SER A 647 2.50 23.22 13.06
C SER A 647 3.78 23.14 12.23
N TYR A 648 4.29 24.25 11.67
CA TYR A 648 5.60 24.27 11.01
C TYR A 648 6.56 25.23 11.70
N THR A 649 7.44 24.64 12.50
CA THR A 649 8.63 25.26 13.07
C THR A 649 9.55 25.75 11.96
N ARG A 650 9.35 27.02 11.57
CA ARG A 650 10.20 27.77 10.65
C ARG A 650 11.67 27.85 11.11
N SER A 651 11.95 27.46 12.35
CA SER A 651 13.29 27.27 12.94
C SER A 651 14.11 26.18 12.28
N ASP A 652 13.48 25.21 11.62
CA ASP A 652 14.18 24.04 11.06
C ASP A 652 14.63 24.25 9.62
N LEU A 653 14.23 25.37 9.00
CA LEU A 653 14.65 25.75 7.65
C LEU A 653 15.97 26.51 7.72
N THR A 654 16.91 26.16 6.85
CA THR A 654 18.19 26.87 6.73
C THR A 654 18.06 28.00 5.72
N PRO A 655 18.28 29.27 6.10
CA PRO A 655 18.31 30.38 5.14
C PRO A 655 19.36 30.14 4.05
N LEU A 656 18.96 30.31 2.79
CA LEU A 656 19.85 30.11 1.64
C LEU A 656 20.80 31.32 1.52
N SER A 657 22.12 31.06 1.49
CA SER A 657 23.12 32.08 1.20
C SER A 657 23.16 32.40 -0.30
N HIS A 658 23.88 33.46 -0.69
CA HIS A 658 24.09 33.78 -2.10
C HIS A 658 24.72 32.61 -2.87
N GLN A 659 25.70 31.91 -2.28
CA GLN A 659 26.32 30.75 -2.91
C GLN A 659 25.35 29.57 -3.04
N ASP A 660 24.45 29.38 -2.07
CA ASP A 660 23.42 28.33 -2.16
C ASP A 660 22.45 28.59 -3.31
N ILE A 661 22.06 29.85 -3.52
CA ILE A 661 21.22 30.27 -4.65
C ILE A 661 21.92 30.03 -5.99
N LEU A 662 23.24 30.28 -6.09
CA LEU A 662 24.02 29.97 -7.29
C LEU A 662 24.09 28.45 -7.54
N ASN A 663 24.45 27.66 -6.52
CA ASN A 663 24.51 26.20 -6.61
C ASN A 663 23.17 25.60 -7.08
N ILE A 664 22.04 26.08 -6.56
CA ILE A 664 20.71 25.60 -6.97
C ILE A 664 20.38 26.01 -8.43
N LYS A 665 20.86 27.16 -8.92
CA LYS A 665 20.73 27.56 -10.33
C LYS A 665 21.57 26.67 -11.26
N ASP A 666 22.78 26.31 -10.85
CA ASP A 666 23.65 25.44 -11.63
C ASP A 666 23.09 24.00 -11.66
N ILE A 667 22.58 23.50 -10.54
CA ILE A 667 21.80 22.24 -10.46
C ILE A 667 20.61 22.29 -11.42
N HIS A 668 19.81 23.37 -11.40
CA HIS A 668 18.68 23.56 -12.30
C HIS A 668 19.13 23.53 -13.77
N TYR A 669 20.21 24.23 -14.12
CA TYR A 669 20.74 24.28 -15.48
C TYR A 669 21.16 22.89 -16.00
N LEU A 670 21.92 22.12 -15.21
CA LEU A 670 22.30 20.75 -15.58
C LEU A 670 21.08 19.84 -15.74
N LEU A 671 20.08 19.95 -14.85
CA LEU A 671 18.86 19.14 -14.96
C LEU A 671 17.99 19.54 -16.16
N GLN A 672 18.01 20.81 -16.58
CA GLN A 672 17.37 21.26 -17.82
C GLN A 672 18.07 20.72 -19.07
N SER A 673 19.40 20.56 -19.09
CA SER A 673 20.09 19.91 -20.23
C SER A 673 19.72 18.41 -20.31
N VAL A 674 19.73 17.71 -19.16
CA VAL A 674 19.26 16.31 -19.06
C VAL A 674 17.82 16.16 -19.55
N ARG A 675 16.90 17.05 -19.14
CA ARG A 675 15.49 17.00 -19.61
C ARG A 675 15.40 17.21 -21.12
N LYS A 676 16.17 18.14 -21.70
CA LYS A 676 16.23 18.34 -23.15
C LYS A 676 16.68 17.07 -23.87
N GLN A 677 17.72 16.38 -23.40
CA GLN A 677 18.12 15.10 -23.98
C GLN A 677 16.98 14.08 -23.94
N ARG A 678 16.29 13.91 -22.80
CA ARG A 678 15.15 12.97 -22.73
C ARG A 678 13.99 13.35 -23.65
N ILE A 679 13.76 14.65 -23.91
CA ILE A 679 12.75 15.12 -24.90
C ILE A 679 13.14 14.65 -26.32
N LEU A 680 14.43 14.71 -26.68
CA LEU A 680 14.95 14.17 -27.95
C LEU A 680 14.77 12.63 -28.01
N GLU A 681 15.01 11.92 -26.90
CA GLU A 681 14.73 10.48 -26.75
C GLU A 681 13.22 10.13 -26.72
N GLY A 682 12.32 11.11 -26.90
CA GLY A 682 10.89 10.85 -27.00
C GLY A 682 10.10 10.94 -25.69
N MET A 683 10.65 11.54 -24.62
CA MET A 683 9.92 11.84 -23.37
C MET A 683 8.62 12.62 -23.63
N ILE A 684 7.57 12.29 -22.89
CA ILE A 684 6.31 13.05 -22.82
C ILE A 684 6.00 13.33 -21.36
N ASP A 685 5.69 14.58 -21.04
CA ASP A 685 5.13 14.97 -19.76
C ASP A 685 3.68 15.46 -19.93
N PHE A 686 2.93 15.58 -18.84
CA PHE A 686 1.56 16.06 -18.87
C PHE A 686 1.39 17.27 -17.96
N TYR A 687 0.49 18.19 -18.32
CA TYR A 687 0.07 19.26 -17.42
C TYR A 687 -0.69 18.65 -16.24
N ASN A 688 -0.03 18.60 -15.07
CA ASN A 688 -0.56 17.98 -13.86
C ASN A 688 -0.98 19.03 -12.83
N THR A 689 -2.19 18.87 -12.31
CA THR A 689 -2.71 19.62 -11.16
C THR A 689 -2.61 18.75 -9.91
N ASP A 690 -1.94 19.25 -8.88
CA ASP A 690 -1.93 18.69 -7.54
C ASP A 690 -3.09 19.21 -6.68
N HIS A 691 -3.48 18.47 -5.66
CA HIS A 691 -4.56 18.83 -4.74
C HIS A 691 -4.05 18.81 -3.31
N GLN A 692 -3.56 19.97 -2.86
CA GLN A 692 -3.19 20.14 -1.46
C GLN A 692 -4.46 20.39 -0.65
N THR A 693 -4.73 19.51 0.30
CA THR A 693 -5.83 19.66 1.26
C THR A 693 -5.26 19.77 2.65
N ARG A 694 -5.78 20.73 3.42
CA ARG A 694 -5.44 20.96 4.82
C ARG A 694 -6.71 20.94 5.66
N ILE A 695 -6.54 20.67 6.95
CA ILE A 695 -7.64 20.53 7.90
C ILE A 695 -7.32 21.29 9.18
N GLN A 696 -8.37 21.77 9.85
CA GLN A 696 -8.27 22.53 11.09
C GLN A 696 -9.16 21.89 12.17
N PRO A 697 -8.61 21.52 13.34
CA PRO A 697 -7.18 21.53 13.69
C PRO A 697 -6.37 20.50 12.89
N ASP A 698 -5.05 20.73 12.75
CA ASP A 698 -4.13 19.86 12.01
C ASP A 698 -4.10 18.41 12.54
N LYS A 699 -4.48 18.20 13.81
CA LYS A 699 -4.69 16.90 14.43
C LYS A 699 -6.14 16.77 14.89
N LEU A 700 -6.91 15.96 14.19
CA LEU A 700 -8.28 15.63 14.56
C LEU A 700 -8.32 14.72 15.81
N PRO A 701 -9.42 14.72 16.58
CA PRO A 701 -9.64 13.73 17.63
C PRO A 701 -9.48 12.30 17.12
N ASP A 702 -8.93 11.43 17.96
CA ASP A 702 -8.45 10.12 17.55
C ASP A 702 -9.61 9.12 17.31
N VAL A 703 -10.01 8.95 16.04
CA VAL A 703 -11.12 8.08 15.64
C VAL A 703 -10.72 6.60 15.77
N LYS A 704 -10.98 6.02 16.93
CA LYS A 704 -10.85 4.57 17.17
C LYS A 704 -12.10 3.86 16.69
N LEU A 705 -11.93 2.73 16.01
CA LEU A 705 -13.04 1.84 15.68
C LEU A 705 -13.39 0.99 16.91
N ASP A 706 -14.14 1.59 17.83
CA ASP A 706 -14.68 0.91 19.01
C ASP A 706 -16.12 0.47 18.75
N TYR A 707 -16.42 -0.81 18.98
CA TYR A 707 -17.77 -1.35 18.85
C TYR A 707 -18.54 -1.37 20.18
N THR A 708 -17.87 -1.04 21.29
CA THR A 708 -18.43 -1.09 22.65
C THR A 708 -18.91 0.28 23.14
N GLU A 709 -18.30 1.38 22.69
CA GLU A 709 -18.61 2.74 23.15
C GLU A 709 -18.73 3.72 21.96
N PRO A 710 -19.90 4.33 21.72
CA PRO A 710 -20.07 5.31 20.65
C PRO A 710 -19.43 6.64 21.02
N THR A 711 -18.68 7.22 20.07
CA THR A 711 -18.06 8.54 20.19
C THR A 711 -18.78 9.52 19.27
N PHE A 712 -19.30 10.60 19.85
CA PHE A 712 -19.90 11.70 19.09
C PHE A 712 -18.94 12.89 19.01
N TYR A 713 -19.21 13.82 18.10
CA TYR A 713 -18.33 14.96 17.85
C TYR A 713 -19.15 16.25 17.78
N ALA A 714 -18.74 17.23 18.57
CA ALA A 714 -19.22 18.60 18.49
C ALA A 714 -18.38 19.36 17.45
N GLY A 715 -19.02 20.20 16.63
CA GLY A 715 -18.37 20.93 15.55
C GLY A 715 -18.08 20.11 14.27
N ARG A 716 -17.43 20.77 13.31
CA ARG A 716 -16.90 20.20 12.05
C ARG A 716 -15.43 20.65 11.91
N PRO A 717 -14.54 19.84 11.31
CA PRO A 717 -13.20 20.30 10.97
C PRO A 717 -13.30 21.42 9.92
N GLY A 718 -12.46 22.45 10.07
CA GLY A 718 -12.15 23.34 8.96
C GLY A 718 -11.43 22.57 7.86
N ILE A 719 -11.70 22.89 6.61
CA ILE A 719 -11.05 22.27 5.45
C ILE A 719 -10.70 23.38 4.44
N GLU A 720 -9.47 23.36 3.95
CA GLU A 720 -8.97 24.19 2.85
C GLU A 720 -8.41 23.27 1.76
N THR A 721 -8.77 23.50 0.51
CA THR A 721 -8.25 22.77 -0.66
C THR A 721 -7.72 23.76 -1.70
N ALA A 722 -6.47 23.58 -2.12
CA ALA A 722 -5.86 24.32 -3.21
C ALA A 722 -5.48 23.38 -4.36
N SER A 723 -6.00 23.69 -5.56
CA SER A 723 -5.59 23.06 -6.82
C SER A 723 -4.36 23.79 -7.34
N ILE A 724 -3.23 23.10 -7.47
CA ILE A 724 -1.91 23.69 -7.79
C ILE A 724 -1.37 23.12 -9.10
N SER A 725 -0.99 23.97 -10.04
CA SER A 725 -0.31 23.55 -11.27
C SER A 725 1.15 23.20 -10.97
N GLN A 726 1.49 21.90 -10.94
CA GLN A 726 2.88 21.45 -10.73
C GLN A 726 3.80 21.92 -11.87
N SER A 727 3.25 22.09 -13.07
CA SER A 727 3.97 22.56 -14.25
C SER A 727 4.54 23.99 -14.11
N LEU A 728 4.09 24.77 -13.12
CA LEU A 728 4.52 26.15 -12.86
C LEU A 728 5.54 26.32 -11.71
N SER A 729 5.88 25.26 -10.97
CA SER A 729 6.87 25.32 -9.87
C SER A 729 8.24 24.83 -10.36
N TYR A 730 9.25 25.71 -10.39
CA TYR A 730 10.59 25.34 -10.87
C TYR A 730 11.29 24.37 -9.91
N SER A 731 11.15 24.61 -8.61
CA SER A 731 11.70 23.78 -7.53
C SER A 731 11.18 22.33 -7.56
N ARG A 732 9.86 22.14 -7.78
CA ARG A 732 9.25 20.80 -7.86
C ARG A 732 9.71 20.05 -9.11
N ASN A 733 9.77 20.75 -10.26
CA ASN A 733 10.34 20.17 -11.47
C ASN A 733 11.83 19.82 -11.28
N LEU A 734 12.63 20.65 -10.59
CA LEU A 734 14.05 20.39 -10.29
C LEU A 734 14.24 19.08 -9.50
N VAL A 735 13.55 18.92 -8.37
CA VAL A 735 13.65 17.69 -7.55
C VAL A 735 13.12 16.47 -8.32
N GLN A 736 12.01 16.61 -9.04
CA GLN A 736 11.48 15.55 -9.91
C GLN A 736 12.49 15.11 -10.98
N GLU A 737 13.17 16.06 -11.63
CA GLU A 737 14.19 15.77 -12.64
C GLU A 737 15.40 15.05 -12.05
N ALA A 738 15.89 15.49 -10.88
CA ALA A 738 16.97 14.82 -10.16
C ALA A 738 16.60 13.37 -9.78
N ALA A 739 15.36 13.16 -9.30
CA ALA A 739 14.86 11.84 -8.99
C ALA A 739 14.71 10.95 -10.24
N ILE A 740 14.19 11.47 -11.37
CA ILE A 740 14.07 10.69 -12.62
C ILE A 740 15.45 10.30 -13.14
N LEU A 741 16.39 11.24 -13.19
CA LEU A 741 17.77 11.02 -13.62
C LEU A 741 18.48 9.96 -12.78
N THR A 742 18.36 10.03 -11.45
CA THR A 742 18.97 9.07 -10.52
C THR A 742 18.40 7.67 -10.73
N ASN A 743 17.08 7.55 -10.76
CA ASN A 743 16.37 6.29 -10.95
C ASN A 743 16.64 5.63 -12.31
N GLY A 744 16.75 6.42 -13.40
CA GLY A 744 17.17 5.93 -14.72
C GLY A 744 18.63 5.53 -14.77
N THR A 745 19.51 6.30 -14.12
CA THR A 745 20.95 6.00 -14.05
C THR A 745 21.23 4.73 -13.25
N ILE A 746 20.54 4.51 -12.12
CA ILE A 746 20.66 3.28 -11.33
C ILE A 746 20.15 2.08 -12.13
N ALA A 747 19.02 2.21 -12.86
CA ALA A 747 18.50 1.15 -13.72
C ALA A 747 19.51 0.76 -14.82
N ARG A 748 20.09 1.74 -15.52
CA ARG A 748 21.14 1.50 -16.52
C ARG A 748 22.38 0.84 -15.90
N TYR A 749 22.88 1.40 -14.80
CA TYR A 749 24.08 0.90 -14.10
C TYR A 749 23.91 -0.57 -13.66
N ALA A 750 22.72 -0.92 -13.16
CA ALA A 750 22.36 -2.26 -12.75
C ALA A 750 22.25 -3.23 -13.92
N ALA A 751 21.58 -2.85 -15.01
CA ALA A 751 21.46 -3.66 -16.21
C ALA A 751 22.84 -3.96 -16.84
N GLU A 752 23.72 -2.95 -16.95
CA GLU A 752 25.10 -3.10 -17.43
C GLU A 752 25.95 -4.08 -16.59
N ARG A 753 25.63 -4.23 -15.30
CA ARG A 753 26.40 -5.02 -14.31
C ARG A 753 25.67 -6.27 -13.82
N GLN A 754 24.54 -6.60 -14.43
CA GLN A 754 23.69 -7.75 -14.05
C GLN A 754 23.29 -7.74 -12.56
N ILE A 755 23.06 -6.54 -12.01
CA ILE A 755 22.52 -6.38 -10.65
C ILE A 755 21.00 -6.60 -10.74
N PRO A 756 20.43 -7.60 -10.04
CA PRO A 756 19.00 -7.87 -10.08
C PRO A 756 18.26 -6.74 -9.36
N LEU A 757 17.36 -6.07 -10.08
CA LEU A 757 16.50 -5.01 -9.55
C LEU A 757 15.06 -5.22 -10.05
N ILE A 758 14.11 -4.54 -9.37
CA ILE A 758 12.73 -4.45 -9.86
C ILE A 758 12.62 -3.18 -10.71
N TYR A 759 12.53 -3.37 -12.01
CA TYR A 759 12.33 -2.29 -12.98
C TYR A 759 10.85 -1.90 -13.04
N ARG A 760 10.56 -0.67 -13.49
CA ARG A 760 9.22 -0.19 -13.81
C ARG A 760 9.20 0.29 -15.26
N ILE A 761 8.63 -0.55 -16.13
CA ILE A 761 8.68 -0.39 -17.58
C ILE A 761 7.33 0.08 -18.13
N MET A 762 7.34 0.82 -19.23
CA MET A 762 6.17 1.26 -19.97
C MET A 762 6.55 1.61 -21.42
N GLN A 763 5.99 0.87 -22.38
CA GLN A 763 6.28 1.02 -23.80
C GLN A 763 5.04 1.47 -24.57
N PHE A 764 5.20 2.49 -25.41
CA PHE A 764 4.14 3.02 -26.26
C PHE A 764 3.88 2.13 -27.47
N GLN A 765 2.60 1.88 -27.75
CA GLN A 765 2.09 1.15 -28.90
C GLN A 765 1.71 2.13 -30.04
N LEU A 766 2.59 3.09 -30.32
CA LEU A 766 2.41 4.16 -31.31
C LEU A 766 3.21 3.85 -32.57
N ASN A 767 2.58 3.97 -33.75
CA ASN A 767 3.30 3.91 -35.02
C ASN A 767 4.09 5.22 -35.30
N ALA A 768 4.88 5.26 -36.37
CA ALA A 768 5.75 6.42 -36.68
C ALA A 768 4.97 7.74 -36.89
N SER A 769 3.83 7.70 -37.59
CA SER A 769 2.97 8.86 -37.83
C SER A 769 2.30 9.34 -36.53
N GLU A 770 1.82 8.40 -35.71
CA GLU A 770 1.25 8.70 -34.40
C GLU A 770 2.30 9.30 -33.46
N ARG A 771 3.52 8.75 -33.44
CA ARG A 771 4.63 9.31 -32.67
C ARG A 771 4.97 10.74 -33.12
N ALA A 772 4.99 11.00 -34.42
CA ALA A 772 5.17 12.36 -34.96
C ALA A 772 4.03 13.31 -34.54
N LYS A 773 2.75 12.87 -34.60
CA LYS A 773 1.60 13.65 -34.10
C LYS A 773 1.74 14.00 -32.61
N VAL A 774 2.14 13.03 -31.79
CA VAL A 774 2.38 13.24 -30.35
C VAL A 774 3.57 14.17 -30.09
N HIS A 775 4.64 14.08 -30.90
CA HIS A 775 5.78 14.99 -30.80
C HIS A 775 5.38 16.43 -31.18
N ALA A 776 4.50 16.61 -32.17
CA ALA A 776 3.99 17.92 -32.59
C ALA A 776 3.07 18.59 -31.54
N PHE A 777 2.50 17.84 -30.61
CA PHE A 777 1.72 18.38 -29.48
C PHE A 777 2.58 18.86 -28.30
N ARG A 778 3.90 18.67 -28.32
CA ARG A 778 4.78 19.03 -27.20
C ARG A 778 5.06 20.53 -27.14
N ASP A 779 5.03 21.09 -25.94
CA ASP A 779 5.73 22.34 -25.67
C ASP A 779 7.26 22.14 -25.59
N GLN A 780 8.00 23.24 -25.43
CA GLN A 780 9.48 23.22 -25.31
C GLN A 780 10.00 22.43 -24.09
N GLN A 781 9.13 22.11 -23.14
CA GLN A 781 9.41 21.29 -21.95
C GLN A 781 8.95 19.83 -22.13
N GLY A 782 8.51 19.43 -23.33
CA GLY A 782 8.03 18.09 -23.63
C GLY A 782 6.63 17.77 -23.10
N ARG A 783 5.89 18.78 -22.64
CA ARG A 783 4.55 18.60 -22.05
C ARG A 783 3.49 18.58 -23.13
N VAL A 784 2.49 17.72 -22.95
CA VAL A 784 1.34 17.55 -23.83
C VAL A 784 0.05 17.69 -23.02
N ARG A 785 -1.02 18.20 -23.63
CA ARG A 785 -2.35 18.26 -23.00
C ARG A 785 -3.06 16.92 -23.11
N LEU A 786 -3.80 16.52 -22.09
CA LEU A 786 -4.54 15.25 -22.12
C LEU A 786 -5.67 15.26 -23.16
N GLU A 787 -6.19 16.45 -23.48
CA GLU A 787 -7.19 16.73 -24.49
C GLU A 787 -6.66 16.45 -25.91
N ASP A 788 -5.42 16.82 -26.22
CA ASP A 788 -4.82 16.56 -27.54
C ASP A 788 -4.53 15.06 -27.76
N MET A 789 -4.41 14.31 -26.66
CA MET A 789 -4.08 12.88 -26.64
C MET A 789 -5.30 11.96 -26.63
N GLN A 790 -6.53 12.45 -26.75
CA GLN A 790 -7.75 11.64 -26.62
C GLN A 790 -7.75 10.39 -27.52
N ASP A 791 -7.34 10.52 -28.79
CA ASP A 791 -7.27 9.41 -29.75
C ASP A 791 -6.14 8.41 -29.48
N LEU A 792 -5.14 8.78 -28.67
CA LEU A 792 -3.88 8.05 -28.53
C LEU A 792 -3.58 7.59 -27.09
N ILE A 793 -4.34 8.08 -26.11
CA ILE A 793 -4.13 7.80 -24.68
C ILE A 793 -4.19 6.30 -24.35
N HIS A 794 -5.00 5.54 -25.09
CA HIS A 794 -5.12 4.09 -24.95
C HIS A 794 -3.88 3.32 -25.46
N LYS A 795 -3.07 3.95 -26.33
CA LYS A 795 -1.85 3.38 -26.92
C LYS A 795 -0.59 3.63 -26.10
N LEU A 796 -0.64 4.48 -25.07
CA LEU A 796 0.52 4.72 -24.20
C LEU A 796 0.82 3.55 -23.23
N GLY A 797 -0.07 2.57 -23.15
CA GLY A 797 0.06 1.44 -22.23
C GLY A 797 -0.09 1.85 -20.76
N ALA A 798 0.42 1.00 -19.87
CA ALA A 798 0.45 1.25 -18.44
C ALA A 798 1.77 0.77 -17.84
N ALA A 799 2.35 1.58 -16.96
CA ALA A 799 3.57 1.23 -16.26
C ALA A 799 3.35 0.06 -15.30
N HIS A 800 4.21 -0.95 -15.39
CA HIS A 800 4.18 -2.15 -14.58
C HIS A 800 5.59 -2.52 -14.09
N MET A 801 5.66 -3.34 -13.05
CA MET A 801 6.93 -3.82 -12.52
C MET A 801 7.42 -5.03 -13.31
N SER A 802 8.73 -5.15 -13.50
CA SER A 802 9.42 -6.21 -14.25
C SER A 802 10.72 -6.60 -13.53
N LEU A 803 11.15 -7.85 -13.70
CA LEU A 803 12.51 -8.29 -13.31
C LEU A 803 13.53 -8.01 -14.41
N GLU A 804 13.07 -7.97 -15.67
CA GLU A 804 13.89 -7.62 -16.82
C GLU A 804 13.86 -6.10 -17.06
N PRO A 805 15.01 -5.48 -17.43
CA PRO A 805 15.04 -4.09 -17.86
C PRO A 805 14.28 -3.91 -19.18
N GLY A 806 13.67 -2.74 -19.36
CA GLY A 806 12.90 -2.40 -20.54
C GLY A 806 12.51 -0.92 -20.54
N PRO A 807 12.03 -0.38 -21.67
CA PRO A 807 11.87 1.06 -21.84
C PRO A 807 10.84 1.66 -20.89
N ALA A 808 11.06 2.92 -20.51
CA ALA A 808 10.09 3.78 -19.84
C ALA A 808 9.83 5.00 -20.74
N ASP A 809 9.12 4.79 -21.85
CA ASP A 809 8.96 5.74 -22.96
C ASP A 809 8.49 7.13 -22.51
N LEU A 810 7.54 7.21 -21.57
CA LEU A 810 7.05 8.48 -21.01
C LEU A 810 8.18 9.33 -20.42
N LEU A 811 9.18 8.70 -19.80
CA LEU A 811 10.31 9.40 -19.20
C LEU A 811 11.45 9.66 -20.18
N GLY A 812 11.39 9.12 -21.41
CA GLY A 812 12.51 9.15 -22.37
C GLY A 812 13.71 8.34 -21.90
N LEU A 813 13.47 7.16 -21.32
CA LEU A 813 14.51 6.29 -20.75
C LEU A 813 14.48 4.90 -21.42
N PRO A 814 15.31 4.63 -22.46
CA PRO A 814 15.25 3.37 -23.21
C PRO A 814 15.79 2.16 -22.44
N HIS A 815 16.78 2.37 -21.57
CA HIS A 815 17.37 1.31 -20.72
C HIS A 815 16.58 1.03 -19.43
N GLY A 816 15.45 1.74 -19.25
CA GLY A 816 14.52 1.55 -18.14
C GLY A 816 14.72 2.47 -16.95
N TYR A 817 13.97 2.13 -15.90
CA TYR A 817 13.79 2.96 -14.70
C TYR A 817 13.49 2.03 -13.52
N THR A 818 14.06 2.31 -12.35
CA THR A 818 13.81 1.60 -11.09
C THR A 818 13.41 2.62 -10.01
N HIS A 819 12.95 2.17 -8.85
CA HIS A 819 12.72 3.05 -7.71
C HIS A 819 13.83 2.85 -6.68
N ALA A 820 14.64 3.88 -6.45
CA ALA A 820 15.80 3.87 -5.54
C ALA A 820 16.08 5.24 -4.88
N THR A 821 15.09 6.13 -4.82
CA THR A 821 15.20 7.51 -4.30
C THR A 821 14.27 7.81 -3.12
N SER A 822 13.56 6.82 -2.57
CA SER A 822 12.64 7.03 -1.44
C SER A 822 12.54 5.87 -0.43
N PRO A 823 13.66 5.34 0.09
CA PRO A 823 13.69 4.13 0.93
C PRO A 823 13.08 4.30 2.32
N LEU A 824 12.86 5.52 2.83
CA LEU A 824 12.16 5.72 4.11
C LEU A 824 10.65 5.45 3.98
N ARG A 825 10.11 5.62 2.76
CA ARG A 825 8.67 5.56 2.46
C ARG A 825 8.27 4.62 1.32
N ARG A 826 9.20 3.86 0.72
CA ARG A 826 8.92 2.83 -0.30
C ARG A 826 9.85 1.62 -0.12
N TYR A 827 9.27 0.44 0.05
CA TYR A 827 10.01 -0.79 0.32
C TYR A 827 10.78 -1.29 -0.92
N VAL A 828 10.28 -1.01 -2.13
CA VAL A 828 10.99 -1.33 -3.37
C VAL A 828 12.33 -0.58 -3.49
N ASP A 829 12.43 0.62 -2.93
CA ASP A 829 13.67 1.39 -2.86
C ASP A 829 14.65 0.81 -1.82
N MET A 830 14.15 0.25 -0.71
CA MET A 830 14.99 -0.53 0.22
C MET A 830 15.54 -1.79 -0.46
N ILE A 831 14.71 -2.50 -1.22
CA ILE A 831 15.16 -3.64 -2.04
C ILE A 831 16.26 -3.21 -3.00
N ALA A 832 16.09 -2.09 -3.72
CA ALA A 832 17.12 -1.58 -4.61
C ALA A 832 18.43 -1.27 -3.87
N GLN A 833 18.35 -0.64 -2.68
CA GLN A 833 19.52 -0.40 -1.84
C GLN A 833 20.20 -1.70 -1.39
N TRP A 834 19.47 -2.70 -0.87
CA TRP A 834 20.07 -3.98 -0.46
C TRP A 834 20.76 -4.71 -1.62
N GLN A 835 20.19 -4.68 -2.83
CA GLN A 835 20.79 -5.32 -4.00
C GLN A 835 22.09 -4.59 -4.42
N ILE A 836 22.06 -3.25 -4.48
CA ILE A 836 23.24 -2.42 -4.79
C ILE A 836 24.33 -2.59 -3.73
N GLN A 837 23.98 -2.55 -2.44
CA GLN A 837 24.92 -2.79 -1.33
C GLN A 837 25.53 -4.18 -1.42
N SER A 838 24.76 -5.20 -1.79
CA SER A 838 25.27 -6.56 -1.91
C SER A 838 26.27 -6.71 -3.05
N TYR A 839 26.01 -6.07 -4.19
CA TYR A 839 26.96 -5.96 -5.29
C TYR A 839 28.25 -5.24 -4.85
N LEU A 840 28.14 -4.06 -4.20
CA LEU A 840 29.29 -3.25 -3.80
C LEU A 840 30.14 -3.92 -2.71
N LEU A 841 29.51 -4.64 -1.76
CA LEU A 841 30.17 -5.42 -0.71
C LEU A 841 30.62 -6.82 -1.20
N LYS A 842 30.34 -7.19 -2.46
CA LYS A 842 30.65 -8.50 -3.06
C LYS A 842 30.10 -9.70 -2.26
N ARG A 843 28.88 -9.57 -1.74
CA ARG A 843 28.16 -10.60 -0.98
C ARG A 843 26.95 -11.12 -1.80
N PRO A 844 26.41 -12.30 -1.46
CA PRO A 844 25.16 -12.79 -2.06
C PRO A 844 24.02 -11.76 -1.91
N TYR A 845 23.17 -11.70 -2.92
CA TYR A 845 21.98 -10.85 -2.94
C TYR A 845 20.99 -11.26 -1.83
N GLU A 846 20.61 -10.32 -0.96
CA GLU A 846 19.76 -10.61 0.22
C GLU A 846 18.32 -11.01 -0.14
N VAL A 847 17.80 -10.50 -1.27
CA VAL A 847 16.36 -10.60 -1.62
C VAL A 847 16.18 -11.45 -2.87
N ASP A 848 15.36 -12.50 -2.78
CA ASP A 848 14.75 -13.11 -3.96
C ASP A 848 13.65 -12.20 -4.51
N LEU A 849 13.89 -11.62 -5.69
CA LEU A 849 12.93 -10.74 -6.33
C LEU A 849 11.71 -11.47 -6.87
N LYS A 850 11.80 -12.77 -7.17
CA LYS A 850 10.70 -13.56 -7.75
C LYS A 850 9.56 -13.75 -6.75
N SER A 851 9.87 -14.10 -5.50
CA SER A 851 8.86 -14.24 -4.43
C SER A 851 8.28 -12.91 -3.94
N VAL A 852 9.04 -11.81 -4.01
CA VAL A 852 8.61 -10.50 -3.46
C VAL A 852 7.79 -9.67 -4.46
N LEU A 853 8.10 -9.73 -5.76
CA LEU A 853 7.40 -8.96 -6.82
C LEU A 853 5.86 -9.10 -6.82
N PRO A 854 5.26 -10.30 -6.65
CA PRO A 854 3.80 -10.45 -6.66
C PRO A 854 3.11 -9.69 -5.53
N LEU A 855 3.73 -9.71 -4.34
CA LEU A 855 3.25 -9.02 -3.15
C LEU A 855 3.30 -7.51 -3.34
N LEU A 856 4.38 -6.98 -3.94
CA LEU A 856 4.53 -5.57 -4.30
C LEU A 856 3.44 -5.09 -5.28
N ILE A 857 3.18 -5.86 -6.34
CA ILE A 857 2.13 -5.52 -7.32
C ILE A 857 0.75 -5.53 -6.66
N ARG A 858 0.46 -6.52 -5.80
CA ARG A 858 -0.82 -6.66 -5.10
C ARG A 858 -1.12 -5.45 -4.22
N ARG A 859 -0.24 -5.18 -3.26
CA ARG A 859 -0.51 -4.16 -2.22
C ARG A 859 -0.19 -2.75 -2.70
N GLY A 860 0.76 -2.54 -3.61
CA GLY A 860 0.93 -1.27 -4.33
C GLY A 860 -0.35 -0.80 -5.04
N LYS A 861 -1.14 -1.72 -5.63
CA LYS A 861 -2.48 -1.39 -6.18
C LYS A 861 -3.50 -1.01 -5.10
N ALA A 862 -3.46 -1.66 -3.93
CA ALA A 862 -4.33 -1.32 -2.80
C ALA A 862 -4.02 0.08 -2.24
N MET A 863 -2.73 0.36 -2.02
CA MET A 863 -2.25 1.64 -1.47
C MET A 863 -2.57 2.79 -2.41
N LYS A 864 -2.27 2.65 -3.71
CA LYS A 864 -2.62 3.67 -4.71
C LYS A 864 -4.12 4.00 -4.73
N ARG A 865 -5.01 3.04 -4.42
CA ARG A 865 -6.47 3.31 -4.27
C ARG A 865 -6.78 4.13 -3.02
N VAL A 866 -6.10 3.87 -1.89
CA VAL A 866 -6.24 4.66 -0.67
C VAL A 866 -5.72 6.09 -0.91
N ASP A 867 -4.49 6.24 -1.41
CA ASP A 867 -3.87 7.56 -1.64
C ASP A 867 -4.70 8.43 -2.60
N SER A 868 -5.06 7.88 -3.77
CA SER A 868 -5.82 8.61 -4.81
C SER A 868 -7.20 9.07 -4.34
N ALA A 869 -7.75 8.42 -3.31
CA ALA A 869 -9.08 8.72 -2.79
C ALA A 869 -9.05 9.43 -1.41
N ALA A 870 -7.91 9.49 -0.72
CA ALA A 870 -7.77 10.19 0.56
C ALA A 870 -7.96 11.72 0.41
N SER A 871 -7.22 12.38 -0.50
CA SER A 871 -7.40 13.82 -0.77
C SER A 871 -8.77 14.12 -1.36
N ARG A 872 -9.27 13.23 -2.24
CA ARG A 872 -10.60 13.35 -2.85
C ARG A 872 -11.72 13.25 -1.82
N HIS A 873 -11.60 12.35 -0.84
CA HIS A 873 -12.54 12.24 0.29
C HIS A 873 -12.68 13.55 1.04
N TRP A 874 -11.56 14.23 1.33
CA TRP A 874 -11.57 15.51 2.03
C TRP A 874 -12.13 16.67 1.19
N LEU A 875 -11.88 16.70 -0.12
CA LEU A 875 -12.61 17.60 -1.03
C LEU A 875 -14.12 17.33 -0.98
N LEU A 876 -14.55 16.06 -0.99
CA LEU A 876 -15.97 15.72 -0.85
C LEU A 876 -16.54 16.11 0.53
N GLN A 877 -15.77 16.02 1.62
CA GLN A 877 -16.18 16.56 2.93
C GLN A 877 -16.35 18.08 2.88
N LEU A 878 -15.47 18.81 2.19
CA LEU A 878 -15.60 20.26 2.00
C LEU A 878 -16.88 20.60 1.22
N LEU A 879 -17.07 19.98 0.06
CA LEU A 879 -18.25 20.18 -0.77
C LEU A 879 -19.54 19.81 -0.02
N HIS A 880 -19.53 18.73 0.76
CA HIS A 880 -20.68 18.31 1.57
C HIS A 880 -21.02 19.34 2.66
N GLN A 881 -20.04 19.87 3.39
CA GLN A 881 -20.27 20.92 4.39
C GLN A 881 -20.78 22.23 3.77
N LYS A 882 -20.39 22.54 2.52
CA LYS A 882 -20.97 23.66 1.74
C LYS A 882 -22.43 23.39 1.36
N MET A 883 -22.76 22.18 0.93
CA MET A 883 -24.16 21.77 0.67
C MET A 883 -25.02 21.79 1.94
N GLU A 884 -24.49 21.35 3.10
CA GLU A 884 -25.19 21.44 4.40
C GLU A 884 -25.55 22.90 4.78
N ARG A 885 -24.83 23.89 4.22
CA ARG A 885 -25.10 25.33 4.41
C ARG A 885 -25.99 25.95 3.32
N GLY A 886 -26.42 25.18 2.32
CA GLY A 886 -27.16 25.68 1.16
C GLY A 886 -26.33 26.46 0.15
N GLU A 887 -24.99 26.36 0.18
CA GLU A 887 -24.12 27.00 -0.82
C GLU A 887 -24.25 26.26 -2.17
N GLU A 888 -24.69 26.95 -3.23
CA GLU A 888 -24.75 26.36 -4.57
C GLU A 888 -23.35 26.32 -5.21
N MET A 889 -22.93 25.14 -5.69
CA MET A 889 -21.56 24.91 -6.16
C MET A 889 -21.54 24.68 -7.68
N ARG A 890 -21.38 25.78 -8.42
CA ARG A 890 -21.30 25.79 -9.89
C ARG A 890 -19.85 25.75 -10.37
N PHE A 891 -19.57 24.94 -11.39
CA PHE A 891 -18.25 24.82 -12.00
C PHE A 891 -18.33 24.55 -13.50
N ASP A 892 -17.28 24.93 -14.23
CA ASP A 892 -17.07 24.44 -15.60
C ASP A 892 -16.43 23.05 -15.58
N ALA A 893 -16.98 22.15 -16.40
CA ALA A 893 -16.49 20.79 -16.56
C ALA A 893 -16.25 20.44 -18.03
N THR A 894 -15.11 19.79 -18.31
CA THR A 894 -14.80 19.24 -19.64
C THR A 894 -15.32 17.80 -19.74
N VAL A 895 -16.16 17.52 -20.73
CA VAL A 895 -16.70 16.19 -21.01
C VAL A 895 -15.59 15.27 -21.51
N ARG A 896 -15.46 14.07 -20.93
CA ARG A 896 -14.42 13.08 -21.26
C ARG A 896 -14.92 11.84 -22.00
N ALA A 897 -16.14 11.41 -21.68
CA ALA A 897 -16.78 10.28 -22.33
C ALA A 897 -18.29 10.37 -22.14
N ASN A 898 -19.04 10.33 -23.24
CA ASN A 898 -20.47 10.12 -23.18
C ASN A 898 -20.77 8.65 -22.80
N ASN A 899 -21.92 8.41 -22.17
CA ASN A 899 -22.45 7.06 -22.02
C ASN A 899 -23.58 6.85 -23.05
N PRO A 900 -23.48 5.86 -23.95
CA PRO A 900 -24.48 5.66 -25.00
C PRO A 900 -25.87 5.25 -24.47
N ARG A 901 -25.97 4.86 -23.20
CA ARG A 901 -27.26 4.58 -22.54
C ARG A 901 -27.79 5.87 -21.89
N LEU A 902 -28.92 6.41 -22.39
CA LEU A 902 -29.48 7.71 -21.97
C LEU A 902 -29.61 7.96 -20.46
N HIS A 903 -29.83 6.92 -19.65
CA HIS A 903 -30.02 7.03 -18.20
C HIS A 903 -28.73 6.92 -17.37
N HIS A 904 -27.58 6.67 -17.99
CA HIS A 904 -26.31 6.61 -17.28
C HIS A 904 -25.56 7.95 -17.38
N PRO A 905 -24.91 8.40 -16.28
CA PRO A 905 -24.21 9.67 -16.31
C PRO A 905 -22.96 9.62 -17.21
N SER A 906 -22.60 10.77 -17.75
CA SER A 906 -21.39 10.96 -18.55
C SER A 906 -20.20 11.35 -17.69
N ASP A 907 -19.00 11.01 -18.15
CA ASP A 907 -17.74 11.26 -17.43
C ASP A 907 -17.20 12.64 -17.78
N ALA A 908 -16.84 13.45 -16.77
CA ALA A 908 -16.26 14.77 -16.96
C ALA A 908 -15.20 15.11 -15.89
N ILE A 909 -14.39 16.13 -16.15
CA ILE A 909 -13.50 16.75 -15.15
C ILE A 909 -13.96 18.18 -14.89
N ILE A 910 -14.24 18.50 -13.63
CA ILE A 910 -14.39 19.87 -13.15
C ILE A 910 -13.02 20.55 -13.30
N LYS A 911 -12.94 21.65 -14.06
CA LYS A 911 -11.65 22.25 -14.48
C LYS A 911 -10.88 22.88 -13.32
N SER A 912 -11.52 23.77 -12.57
CA SER A 912 -10.91 24.45 -11.40
C SER A 912 -10.39 23.43 -10.40
N LEU A 913 -11.26 22.50 -9.99
CA LEU A 913 -10.93 21.43 -9.06
C LEU A 913 -10.06 20.32 -9.67
N SER A 914 -9.80 20.30 -10.98
CA SER A 914 -9.13 19.20 -11.72
C SER A 914 -9.56 17.80 -11.25
N GLN A 915 -10.86 17.60 -11.00
CA GLN A 915 -11.42 16.41 -10.34
C GLN A 915 -12.59 15.83 -11.12
N ARG A 916 -12.68 14.50 -11.16
CA ARG A 916 -13.70 13.77 -11.91
C ARG A 916 -15.10 13.96 -11.29
N CYS A 917 -16.08 14.23 -12.12
CA CYS A 917 -17.51 14.18 -11.78
C CYS A 917 -18.29 13.31 -12.78
N LEU A 918 -19.51 12.94 -12.40
CA LEU A 918 -20.47 12.22 -13.22
C LEU A 918 -21.66 13.14 -13.50
N ILE A 919 -21.82 13.56 -14.76
CA ILE A 919 -22.90 14.46 -15.18
C ILE A 919 -24.15 13.61 -15.45
N ARG A 920 -25.18 13.77 -14.62
CA ARG A 920 -26.51 13.17 -14.85
C ARG A 920 -27.19 13.91 -16.00
N ARG A 921 -27.83 13.14 -16.88
CA ARG A 921 -28.59 13.64 -18.03
C ARG A 921 -30.09 13.49 -17.75
N HIS A 922 -30.85 14.54 -17.98
CA HIS A 922 -32.28 14.42 -18.19
C HIS A 922 -32.54 13.79 -19.59
N PRO A 923 -33.63 13.03 -19.81
CA PRO A 923 -33.92 12.45 -21.13
C PRO A 923 -34.06 13.46 -22.27
N THR A 924 -34.35 14.73 -21.95
CA THR A 924 -34.45 15.84 -22.91
C THR A 924 -33.12 16.58 -23.14
N ASP A 925 -32.06 16.25 -22.40
CA ASP A 925 -30.78 16.95 -22.53
C ASP A 925 -30.09 16.56 -23.85
N PRO A 926 -29.63 17.54 -24.65
CA PRO A 926 -28.87 17.27 -25.86
C PRO A 926 -27.61 16.45 -25.55
N GLU A 927 -27.14 15.70 -26.54
CA GLU A 927 -25.96 14.86 -26.37
C GLU A 927 -24.71 15.70 -26.05
N MET A 928 -23.91 15.22 -25.09
CA MET A 928 -22.67 15.88 -24.71
C MET A 928 -21.53 15.44 -25.63
N VAL A 929 -20.98 16.41 -26.37
CA VAL A 929 -19.81 16.23 -27.22
C VAL A 929 -18.57 16.04 -26.35
N VAL A 930 -17.81 14.96 -26.59
CA VAL A 930 -16.56 14.71 -25.88
C VAL A 930 -15.55 15.83 -26.19
N GLY A 931 -14.88 16.35 -25.16
CA GLY A 931 -14.00 17.52 -25.23
C GLY A 931 -14.70 18.87 -25.05
N SER A 932 -16.04 18.95 -25.09
CA SER A 932 -16.74 20.21 -24.85
C SER A 932 -16.69 20.63 -23.37
N ILE A 933 -16.78 21.94 -23.13
CA ILE A 933 -16.95 22.52 -21.80
C ILE A 933 -18.44 22.78 -21.57
N VAL A 934 -18.95 22.36 -20.42
CA VAL A 934 -20.32 22.60 -19.95
C VAL A 934 -20.29 23.12 -18.52
N THR A 935 -21.25 23.96 -18.14
CA THR A 935 -21.36 24.43 -16.75
C THR A 935 -22.29 23.49 -15.96
N VAL A 936 -21.81 23.02 -14.82
CA VAL A 936 -22.50 22.05 -13.97
C VAL A 936 -22.66 22.57 -12.54
N SER A 937 -23.74 22.16 -11.88
CA SER A 937 -23.93 22.36 -10.44
C SER A 937 -23.87 21.00 -9.75
N VAL A 938 -23.12 20.86 -8.64
CA VAL A 938 -23.08 19.56 -7.94
C VAL A 938 -24.39 19.32 -7.19
N GLU A 939 -24.99 18.17 -7.45
CA GLU A 939 -26.33 17.80 -6.99
C GLU A 939 -26.26 16.83 -5.82
N GLU A 940 -25.32 15.88 -5.86
CA GLU A 940 -25.21 14.80 -4.89
C GLU A 940 -23.76 14.33 -4.74
N LEU A 941 -23.39 13.92 -3.52
CA LEU A 941 -22.06 13.43 -3.19
C LEU A 941 -22.15 12.03 -2.57
N ASP A 942 -21.57 11.04 -3.25
CA ASP A 942 -21.35 9.73 -2.65
C ASP A 942 -20.03 9.78 -1.86
N LEU A 943 -20.15 9.99 -0.54
CA LEU A 943 -19.03 10.02 0.41
C LEU A 943 -18.42 8.63 0.66
N MET A 944 -19.02 7.55 0.16
CA MET A 944 -18.58 6.17 0.38
C MET A 944 -17.72 5.67 -0.78
N ASP A 945 -18.21 5.83 -2.02
CA ASP A 945 -17.48 5.45 -3.24
C ASP A 945 -16.74 6.66 -3.87
N ASN A 946 -16.76 7.82 -3.19
CA ASN A 946 -16.07 9.07 -3.55
C ASN A 946 -16.49 9.65 -4.92
N VAL A 947 -17.79 9.69 -5.19
CA VAL A 947 -18.36 10.17 -6.45
C VAL A 947 -18.98 11.56 -6.28
N ILE A 948 -18.72 12.44 -7.24
CA ILE A 948 -19.39 13.74 -7.37
C ILE A 948 -20.41 13.56 -8.49
N TYR A 949 -21.70 13.65 -8.18
CA TYR A 949 -22.75 13.75 -9.18
C TYR A 949 -23.11 15.23 -9.41
N ALA A 950 -23.21 15.62 -10.67
CA ALA A 950 -23.53 16.97 -11.05
C ALA A 950 -24.63 16.99 -12.12
N ARG A 951 -25.41 18.07 -12.14
CA ARG A 951 -26.43 18.35 -13.15
C ARG A 951 -25.93 19.45 -14.06
N ARG A 952 -26.19 19.33 -15.37
CA ARG A 952 -25.91 20.37 -16.35
C ARG A 952 -26.83 21.58 -16.13
N ILE A 953 -26.30 22.80 -16.20
CA ILE A 953 -27.06 24.04 -15.93
C ILE A 953 -26.87 25.15 -16.98
N ASP A 954 -26.06 24.93 -18.02
CA ASP A 954 -25.91 25.81 -19.19
C ASP A 954 -26.96 25.59 -20.29
N LEU A 955 -28.05 24.87 -19.97
CA LEU A 955 -29.21 24.71 -20.84
C LEU A 955 -30.30 25.74 -20.45
N PRO A 956 -31.05 26.31 -21.40
CA PRO A 956 -32.22 27.12 -21.07
C PRO A 956 -33.22 26.28 -20.28
N GLU A 957 -33.86 26.88 -19.26
CA GLU A 957 -34.82 26.15 -18.42
C GLU A 957 -35.97 25.61 -19.26
N THR A 958 -36.02 24.28 -19.45
CA THR A 958 -37.23 23.62 -19.92
C THR A 958 -38.31 23.86 -18.87
N PRO A 959 -39.49 24.41 -19.24
CA PRO A 959 -40.56 24.67 -18.28
C PRO A 959 -40.93 23.36 -17.57
N LYS A 960 -41.04 23.43 -16.24
CA LYS A 960 -41.46 22.29 -15.41
C LYS A 960 -42.88 21.89 -15.84
N SER A 961 -43.00 20.66 -16.35
CA SER A 961 -44.26 20.00 -16.68
C SER A 961 -44.93 19.40 -15.44
#